data_AF-A0A9P5H1B1-F1
#
_entry.id   AF-A0A9P5H1B1-F1
#
_cell.length_a   1.000
_cell.length_b   1.000
_cell.length_c   1.000
_cell.angle_alpha   90.00
_cell.angle_beta   90.00
_cell.angle_gamma   90.00
#
_symmetry.space_group_name_H-M   'P 1'
#
loop_
_entity.id
_entity.type
_entity.pdbx_description
1 polymer ?
#
loop_
_entity_poly.entity_id
_entity_poly.type
_entity_poly.pdbx_seq_one_letter_code
_entity_poly.pdbx_strand_id
1 'polypeptide(L)'
;MIHTMPLHRAACLVLCLFSALSSASICLTRRDALNSCLADAGVPFSIKNSTEWTEDTTPYNLRLAYTPAAVAIPTSVDEIRAAVSCGIENGVRVTAKSGGHSYASFGFGGEDGHLVIALDRMYGVTVNDDGTAIVQPGARLGHVAVELFNQGGRAISHGVGISGHVLHGGFGFASRTHGLTLDWLIGAKVVLADGSLVHCSATENKDLFWAIRGAGSSFGIVAELEFKTFEAPDQVTPFNIELDWTKAEAVTGIKALQDIAKDAPNELNMQMYMASTGQTIQGVYYGDRDGLNAALQPLLEDIDAEISEASTMGWIEGLEYFTDGQELDQTFPYDVVRPRSLLTQINSFMTAVFANINDSSARHSWFILFDLHGGDGSAIADVEPSDTAYVHRDKLLLYQFSDRGSNGEYPEEGFALLKGFRESITKSVGDGKWGMYANYVDSELDSETAQKLYYGDNLPRLQQIKAALDPDDLLGGHRVTTPIVRATANYLRSFQGTRSRAIIRFIWIVEDIGWRPHGRHVSDAGSATASSIKNGPRPPAFSQITKMDVDNWQANRIRNSRYLQDGRVKPWPWGIQIQILGAEGSGRHSMLNRICLDEFVENYDVTWDCNSGCRQVPIRGQSCNIWFDTPVSLTSYGDGYPLGKQEHFSWITRGIRDSDALILAYDLSDARSFQVLCEFCARCELEGVGVAPGTSLPCLIVGTKTDLPNQVHVEDGWRLAKRLGGNFVVCSAKDGYGFPELIEEAVGPVIEARTRLMRESEETLGEAIRHLMAQTTVRRPSLRKKLSIRRRGREPELRRPVTRARCTGAPPRWTMRRLISPPPWVIPRGPNSDSDESEITLVEPCPLEYQLPVDLVEPAATDWAPKFT
;
A
#
# COMPACT_ATOMS: atom_id res chain seq x y z
N MET A 1 -13.25 25.35 62.62
CA MET A 1 -14.21 26.01 61.69
C MET A 1 -14.49 25.06 60.55
N ILE A 2 -15.71 25.05 60.01
CA ILE A 2 -16.06 24.35 58.77
C ILE A 2 -15.74 25.30 57.60
N HIS A 3 -15.19 24.81 56.48
CA HIS A 3 -15.73 25.08 55.12
C HIS A 3 -14.97 24.37 53.98
N THR A 4 -15.64 23.34 53.44
CA THR A 4 -15.78 23.05 51.99
C THR A 4 -14.57 23.21 51.04
N MET A 5 -13.98 22.08 50.63
CA MET A 5 -13.43 21.95 49.27
C MET A 5 -14.56 21.65 48.26
N PRO A 6 -14.48 22.13 47.00
CA PRO A 6 -15.56 21.97 46.02
C PRO A 6 -15.55 20.60 45.31
N LEU A 7 -16.68 19.88 45.35
CA LEU A 7 -16.83 18.53 44.78
C LEU A 7 -16.45 18.42 43.29
N HIS A 8 -16.56 19.50 42.51
CA HIS A 8 -16.28 19.48 41.07
C HIS A 8 -14.82 19.11 40.70
N ARG A 9 -13.82 19.40 41.56
CA ARG A 9 -12.42 19.06 41.23
C ARG A 9 -12.10 17.57 41.40
N ALA A 10 -12.75 16.89 42.34
CA ALA A 10 -12.60 15.44 42.51
C ALA A 10 -13.21 14.67 41.31
N ALA A 11 -14.39 15.11 40.85
CA ALA A 11 -15.08 14.49 39.71
C ALA A 11 -14.24 14.52 38.41
N CYS A 12 -13.62 15.65 38.08
CA CYS A 12 -12.80 15.75 36.87
C CYS A 12 -11.52 14.90 36.94
N LEU A 13 -10.89 14.76 38.11
CA LEU A 13 -9.67 13.96 38.23
C LEU A 13 -9.95 12.46 38.00
N VAL A 14 -11.08 11.97 38.53
CA VAL A 14 -11.54 10.58 38.33
C VAL A 14 -11.85 10.32 36.85
N LEU A 15 -12.56 11.25 36.17
CA LEU A 15 -12.88 11.13 34.75
C LEU A 15 -11.63 11.03 33.85
N CYS A 16 -10.58 11.82 34.12
CA CYS A 16 -9.35 11.77 33.33
C CYS A 16 -8.53 10.48 33.56
N LEU A 17 -8.53 9.94 34.78
CA LEU A 17 -7.86 8.67 35.09
C LEU A 17 -8.54 7.48 34.41
N PHE A 18 -9.87 7.47 34.35
CA PHE A 18 -10.63 6.43 33.65
C PHE A 18 -10.34 6.40 32.14
N SER A 19 -10.12 7.55 31.49
CA SER A 19 -9.82 7.59 30.05
C SER A 19 -8.44 7.04 29.68
N ALA A 20 -7.39 7.35 30.46
CA ALA A 20 -6.02 6.89 30.14
C ALA A 20 -5.86 5.37 30.32
N LEU A 21 -6.36 4.83 31.43
CA LEU A 21 -6.35 3.39 31.69
C LEU A 21 -7.15 2.59 30.65
N SER A 22 -8.16 3.19 30.02
CA SER A 22 -8.95 2.49 29.00
C SER A 22 -8.12 2.07 27.79
N SER A 23 -7.20 2.90 27.27
CA SER A 23 -6.63 2.69 25.93
C SER A 23 -5.72 1.45 25.82
N ALA A 24 -4.89 1.19 26.82
CA ALA A 24 -4.04 0.00 26.87
C ALA A 24 -4.86 -1.26 27.20
N SER A 25 -5.78 -1.16 28.17
CA SER A 25 -6.72 -2.25 28.47
C SER A 25 -7.56 -2.65 27.25
N ILE A 26 -8.01 -1.68 26.44
CA ILE A 26 -8.81 -1.91 25.23
C ILE A 26 -8.10 -2.81 24.21
N CYS A 27 -6.76 -2.84 24.15
CA CYS A 27 -6.05 -3.72 23.21
C CYS A 27 -6.02 -5.19 23.69
N LEU A 28 -5.82 -5.43 24.99
CA LEU A 28 -6.01 -6.76 25.58
C LEU A 28 -7.48 -7.18 25.47
N THR A 29 -8.41 -6.37 26.00
CA THR A 29 -9.83 -6.73 26.04
C THR A 29 -10.46 -6.86 24.66
N ARG A 30 -9.93 -6.26 23.59
CA ARG A 30 -10.38 -6.53 22.21
C ARG A 30 -10.00 -7.94 21.75
N ARG A 31 -8.78 -8.40 22.01
CA ARG A 31 -8.40 -9.80 21.70
C ARG A 31 -9.19 -10.76 22.58
N ASP A 32 -9.30 -10.47 23.88
CA ASP A 32 -9.97 -11.36 24.82
C ASP A 32 -11.50 -11.43 24.54
N ALA A 33 -12.14 -10.32 24.17
CA ALA A 33 -13.56 -10.29 23.81
C ALA A 33 -13.84 -10.89 22.42
N LEU A 34 -12.95 -10.72 21.43
CA LEU A 34 -13.04 -11.44 20.16
C LEU A 34 -12.88 -12.95 20.39
N ASN A 35 -11.86 -13.37 21.14
CA ASN A 35 -11.62 -14.79 21.44
C ASN A 35 -12.77 -15.40 22.26
N SER A 36 -13.36 -14.65 23.21
CA SER A 36 -14.58 -15.09 23.90
C SER A 36 -15.74 -15.24 22.92
N CYS A 37 -16.03 -14.22 22.11
CA CYS A 37 -17.13 -14.28 21.14
C CYS A 37 -16.96 -15.45 20.14
N LEU A 38 -15.75 -15.66 19.62
CA LEU A 38 -15.44 -16.79 18.74
C LEU A 38 -15.65 -18.13 19.47
N ALA A 39 -15.19 -18.27 20.72
CA ALA A 39 -15.42 -19.47 21.53
C ALA A 39 -16.91 -19.71 21.85
N ASP A 40 -17.63 -18.66 22.26
CA ASP A 40 -19.06 -18.68 22.61
C ASP A 40 -19.93 -18.99 21.38
N ALA A 41 -19.49 -18.58 20.19
CA ALA A 41 -20.12 -18.91 18.91
C ALA A 41 -19.61 -20.23 18.27
N GLY A 42 -18.67 -20.93 18.90
CA GLY A 42 -18.14 -22.22 18.43
C GLY A 42 -17.17 -22.16 17.25
N VAL A 43 -16.62 -20.97 16.92
CA VAL A 43 -15.69 -20.76 15.82
C VAL A 43 -14.26 -21.10 16.25
N PRO A 44 -13.50 -21.94 15.52
CA PRO A 44 -12.09 -22.18 15.82
C PRO A 44 -11.24 -20.91 15.62
N PHE A 45 -10.21 -20.71 16.44
CA PHE A 45 -9.33 -19.53 16.34
C PHE A 45 -7.91 -19.83 16.81
N SER A 46 -6.92 -19.13 16.23
CA SER A 46 -5.50 -19.29 16.57
C SER A 46 -5.17 -18.55 17.88
N ILE A 47 -4.55 -19.23 18.84
CA ILE A 47 -4.18 -18.64 20.13
C ILE A 47 -2.84 -17.90 19.97
N LYS A 48 -2.78 -16.61 20.35
CA LYS A 48 -1.54 -15.84 20.22
C LYS A 48 -0.36 -16.53 20.92
N ASN A 49 0.78 -16.62 20.20
CA ASN A 49 2.01 -17.34 20.58
C ASN A 49 1.94 -18.88 20.48
N SER A 50 0.89 -19.47 19.89
CA SER A 50 0.91 -20.86 19.45
C SER A 50 1.64 -21.02 18.11
N THR A 51 1.96 -22.26 17.72
CA THR A 51 2.59 -22.56 16.41
C THR A 51 1.65 -22.19 15.26
N GLU A 52 0.36 -22.52 15.40
CA GLU A 52 -0.69 -22.21 14.44
C GLU A 52 -0.83 -20.69 14.25
N TRP A 53 -0.71 -19.89 15.33
CA TRP A 53 -0.67 -18.43 15.19
C TRP A 53 0.52 -17.95 14.35
N THR A 54 1.71 -18.57 14.46
CA THR A 54 2.86 -18.21 13.62
C THR A 54 2.66 -18.60 12.16
N GLU A 55 2.07 -19.76 11.89
CA GLU A 55 1.68 -20.21 10.52
C GLU A 55 0.62 -19.26 9.92
N ASP A 56 -0.39 -18.91 10.71
CA ASP A 56 -1.49 -18.03 10.31
C ASP A 56 -1.06 -16.59 10.08
N THR A 57 -0.16 -16.05 10.91
CA THR A 57 0.22 -14.63 10.89
C THR A 57 1.52 -14.29 10.17
N THR A 58 2.30 -15.29 9.76
CA THR A 58 3.41 -15.07 8.81
C THR A 58 2.86 -14.53 7.47
N PRO A 59 3.28 -13.35 7.00
CA PRO A 59 2.85 -12.82 5.72
C PRO A 59 3.68 -13.38 4.57
N TYR A 60 3.09 -13.35 3.37
CA TYR A 60 3.84 -13.54 2.12
C TYR A 60 4.92 -12.47 1.96
N ASN A 61 4.58 -11.19 2.14
CA ASN A 61 5.57 -10.12 2.12
C ASN A 61 6.06 -9.82 3.54
N LEU A 62 7.23 -10.37 3.93
CA LEU A 62 7.84 -10.12 5.25
C LEU A 62 8.14 -8.64 5.52
N ARG A 63 8.25 -7.78 4.49
CA ARG A 63 8.35 -6.32 4.66
C ARG A 63 7.10 -5.71 5.32
N LEU A 64 5.96 -6.37 5.18
CA LEU A 64 4.65 -5.91 5.63
C LEU A 64 4.00 -6.99 6.51
N ALA A 65 4.61 -7.21 7.68
CA ALA A 65 3.99 -7.94 8.77
C ALA A 65 3.00 -7.04 9.53
N TYR A 66 1.82 -7.57 9.81
CA TYR A 66 0.77 -6.93 10.61
C TYR A 66 0.30 -7.90 11.68
N THR A 67 -0.12 -7.37 12.84
CA THR A 67 -0.59 -8.15 13.99
C THR A 67 -2.13 -8.12 14.05
N PRO A 68 -2.82 -9.23 13.77
CA PRO A 68 -4.27 -9.30 13.94
C PRO A 68 -4.71 -9.08 15.39
N ALA A 69 -5.92 -8.54 15.59
CA ALA A 69 -6.57 -8.57 16.89
C ALA A 69 -6.86 -10.02 17.29
N ALA A 70 -7.46 -10.80 16.39
CA ALA A 70 -7.62 -12.25 16.49
C ALA A 70 -7.58 -12.88 15.09
N VAL A 71 -7.41 -14.20 15.03
CA VAL A 71 -7.50 -14.98 13.78
C VAL A 71 -8.53 -16.09 13.97
N ALA A 72 -9.65 -16.02 13.26
CA ALA A 72 -10.62 -17.10 13.18
C ALA A 72 -10.22 -18.08 12.06
N ILE A 73 -10.37 -19.38 12.30
CA ILE A 73 -10.08 -20.47 11.36
C ILE A 73 -11.39 -21.23 11.09
N PRO A 74 -12.33 -20.66 10.30
CA PRO A 74 -13.58 -21.33 9.98
C PRO A 74 -13.35 -22.59 9.13
N THR A 75 -14.18 -23.59 9.38
CA THR A 75 -14.32 -24.82 8.60
C THR A 75 -15.66 -24.89 7.87
N SER A 76 -16.60 -23.99 8.18
CA SER A 76 -17.92 -23.89 7.56
C SER A 76 -18.35 -22.45 7.26
N VAL A 77 -19.37 -22.31 6.40
CA VAL A 77 -19.95 -21.00 6.04
C VAL A 77 -20.57 -20.29 7.25
N ASP A 78 -21.16 -21.04 8.20
CA ASP A 78 -21.76 -20.45 9.40
C ASP A 78 -20.69 -19.98 10.40
N GLU A 79 -19.51 -20.60 10.45
CA GLU A 79 -18.36 -20.10 11.21
C GLU A 79 -17.82 -18.79 10.64
N ILE A 80 -17.80 -18.60 9.31
CA ILE A 80 -17.47 -17.30 8.69
C ILE A 80 -18.47 -16.23 9.16
N ARG A 81 -19.77 -16.53 9.15
CA ARG A 81 -20.84 -15.61 9.57
C ARG A 81 -20.76 -15.24 11.05
N ALA A 82 -20.48 -16.22 11.90
CA ALA A 82 -20.26 -16.02 13.32
C ALA A 82 -19.02 -15.15 13.58
N ALA A 83 -17.90 -15.39 12.89
CA ALA A 83 -16.72 -14.55 12.99
C ALA A 83 -16.95 -13.11 12.52
N VAL A 84 -17.66 -12.90 11.40
CA VAL A 84 -18.09 -11.56 10.97
C VAL A 84 -18.96 -10.88 12.03
N SER A 85 -19.91 -11.60 12.64
CA SER A 85 -20.75 -11.08 13.73
C SER A 85 -19.91 -10.65 14.94
N CYS A 86 -18.91 -11.44 15.34
CA CYS A 86 -17.99 -11.06 16.41
C CYS A 86 -17.17 -9.80 16.08
N GLY A 87 -16.80 -9.59 14.82
CA GLY A 87 -16.18 -8.34 14.35
C GLY A 87 -17.10 -7.13 14.49
N ILE A 88 -18.36 -7.26 14.06
CA ILE A 88 -19.40 -6.23 14.21
C ILE A 88 -19.61 -5.88 15.69
N GLU A 89 -19.85 -6.87 16.54
CA GLU A 89 -20.17 -6.68 17.96
C GLU A 89 -19.03 -6.01 18.75
N ASN A 90 -17.78 -6.29 18.40
CA ASN A 90 -16.60 -5.71 19.04
C ASN A 90 -16.12 -4.39 18.39
N GLY A 91 -16.73 -3.96 17.28
CA GLY A 91 -16.31 -2.78 16.53
C GLY A 91 -14.88 -2.90 15.99
N VAL A 92 -14.55 -4.08 15.43
CA VAL A 92 -13.24 -4.42 14.87
C VAL A 92 -13.42 -4.77 13.39
N ARG A 93 -12.60 -4.18 12.51
CA ARG A 93 -12.61 -4.47 11.08
C ARG A 93 -12.31 -5.95 10.81
N VAL A 94 -12.99 -6.52 9.83
CA VAL A 94 -12.87 -7.93 9.45
C VAL A 94 -12.20 -8.05 8.09
N THR A 95 -11.30 -9.02 7.94
CA THR A 95 -10.56 -9.26 6.69
C THR A 95 -10.47 -10.76 6.40
N ALA A 96 -10.66 -11.16 5.14
CA ALA A 96 -10.42 -12.53 4.71
C ALA A 96 -8.97 -12.76 4.28
N LYS A 97 -8.33 -13.80 4.82
CA LYS A 97 -7.08 -14.39 4.32
C LYS A 97 -7.39 -15.77 3.73
N SER A 98 -7.19 -15.93 2.43
CA SER A 98 -7.03 -17.26 1.80
C SER A 98 -5.53 -17.50 1.56
N GLY A 99 -5.08 -17.68 0.32
CA GLY A 99 -3.71 -18.06 0.00
C GLY A 99 -2.60 -17.13 0.52
N GLY A 100 -2.92 -15.91 0.95
CA GLY A 100 -1.99 -15.00 1.64
C GLY A 100 -1.07 -14.17 0.75
N HIS A 101 -1.05 -14.41 -0.57
CA HIS A 101 -0.10 -13.86 -1.55
C HIS A 101 -0.18 -12.34 -1.81
N SER A 102 -1.06 -11.59 -1.15
CA SER A 102 -1.17 -10.13 -1.34
C SER A 102 0.17 -9.43 -1.05
N TYR A 103 0.71 -8.70 -2.02
CA TYR A 103 2.01 -8.03 -1.87
C TYR A 103 2.01 -6.89 -0.84
N ALA A 104 0.86 -6.26 -0.59
CA ALA A 104 0.64 -5.32 0.52
C ALA A 104 0.07 -5.99 1.79
N SER A 105 0.16 -7.31 1.91
CA SER A 105 -0.34 -8.12 3.05
C SER A 105 -1.80 -7.86 3.43
N PHE A 106 -2.66 -7.48 2.47
CA PHE A 106 -4.04 -7.09 2.70
C PHE A 106 -4.96 -8.18 3.23
N GLY A 107 -4.58 -9.46 3.20
CA GLY A 107 -5.30 -10.51 3.93
C GLY A 107 -5.30 -10.30 5.46
N PHE A 108 -4.35 -9.50 5.97
CA PHE A 108 -4.27 -9.07 7.37
C PHE A 108 -4.93 -7.71 7.64
N GLY A 109 -5.44 -7.04 6.59
CA GLY A 109 -6.07 -5.71 6.67
C GLY A 109 -5.26 -4.58 6.03
N GLY A 110 -3.93 -4.74 5.91
CA GLY A 110 -3.01 -3.66 5.54
C GLY A 110 -2.65 -2.72 6.69
N GLU A 111 -3.15 -3.02 7.89
CA GLU A 111 -2.92 -2.31 9.15
C GLU A 111 -3.15 -3.29 10.33
N ASP A 112 -2.60 -2.99 11.51
CA ASP A 112 -2.76 -3.84 12.70
C ASP A 112 -4.20 -3.87 13.23
N GLY A 113 -4.53 -4.93 13.98
CA GLY A 113 -5.72 -4.96 14.83
C GLY A 113 -7.03 -5.33 14.14
N HIS A 114 -6.98 -5.91 12.93
CA HIS A 114 -8.14 -6.52 12.28
C HIS A 114 -8.46 -7.91 12.88
N LEU A 115 -9.72 -8.33 12.82
CA LEU A 115 -10.09 -9.74 12.88
C LEU A 115 -9.80 -10.36 11.51
N VAL A 116 -8.87 -11.31 11.47
CA VAL A 116 -8.56 -12.06 10.25
C VAL A 116 -9.34 -13.36 10.25
N ILE A 117 -9.95 -13.69 9.11
CA ILE A 117 -10.64 -14.95 8.88
C ILE A 117 -9.79 -15.76 7.90
N ALA A 118 -9.11 -16.78 8.42
CA ALA A 118 -8.21 -17.68 7.68
C ALA A 118 -9.00 -18.81 7.02
N LEU A 119 -9.27 -18.64 5.73
CA LEU A 119 -10.13 -19.50 4.92
C LEU A 119 -9.41 -20.73 4.35
N ASP A 120 -8.09 -20.82 4.47
CA ASP A 120 -7.23 -21.86 3.89
C ASP A 120 -7.44 -23.28 4.46
N ARG A 121 -8.36 -23.46 5.41
CA ARG A 121 -8.87 -24.77 5.87
C ARG A 121 -10.16 -25.21 5.15
N MET A 122 -10.79 -24.30 4.40
CA MET A 122 -11.91 -24.55 3.50
C MET A 122 -11.40 -24.56 2.06
N TYR A 123 -10.76 -25.64 1.63
CA TYR A 123 -10.11 -25.76 0.30
C TYR A 123 -10.77 -26.75 -0.66
N GLY A 124 -11.90 -27.37 -0.29
CA GLY A 124 -12.55 -28.41 -1.09
C GLY A 124 -13.01 -27.95 -2.48
N VAL A 125 -12.87 -28.85 -3.46
CA VAL A 125 -13.27 -28.68 -4.86
C VAL A 125 -14.24 -29.80 -5.24
N THR A 126 -15.28 -29.49 -6.02
CA THR A 126 -16.23 -30.48 -6.52
C THR A 126 -16.67 -30.12 -7.94
N VAL A 127 -16.42 -31.01 -8.89
CA VAL A 127 -16.93 -30.93 -10.28
C VAL A 127 -18.31 -31.58 -10.33
N ASN A 128 -19.27 -30.90 -10.96
CA ASN A 128 -20.62 -31.39 -11.19
C ASN A 128 -20.73 -32.13 -12.54
N ASP A 129 -21.76 -32.97 -12.69
CA ASP A 129 -22.04 -33.73 -13.93
C ASP A 129 -22.18 -32.86 -15.20
N ASP A 130 -22.47 -31.56 -15.05
CA ASP A 130 -22.60 -30.59 -16.16
C ASP A 130 -21.29 -29.85 -16.50
N GLY A 131 -20.19 -30.18 -15.81
CA GLY A 131 -18.89 -29.54 -15.96
C GLY A 131 -18.77 -28.18 -15.27
N THR A 132 -19.75 -27.75 -14.47
CA THR A 132 -19.52 -26.66 -13.51
C THR A 132 -18.72 -27.17 -12.30
N ALA A 133 -18.12 -26.27 -11.54
CA ALA A 133 -17.36 -26.61 -10.34
C ALA A 133 -17.66 -25.68 -9.17
N ILE A 134 -17.77 -26.26 -7.99
CA ILE A 134 -17.90 -25.57 -6.71
C ILE A 134 -16.53 -25.60 -6.04
N VAL A 135 -16.01 -24.43 -5.65
CA VAL A 135 -14.68 -24.27 -5.04
C VAL A 135 -14.80 -23.48 -3.75
N GLN A 136 -14.29 -24.05 -2.66
CA GLN A 136 -14.21 -23.34 -1.37
C GLN A 136 -13.09 -22.28 -1.39
N PRO A 137 -13.25 -21.15 -0.68
CA PRO A 137 -12.43 -19.97 -0.86
C PRO A 137 -10.98 -20.10 -0.36
N GLY A 138 -10.63 -21.14 0.40
CA GLY A 138 -9.27 -21.44 0.84
C GLY A 138 -8.38 -22.08 -0.21
N ALA A 139 -8.94 -22.61 -1.29
CA ALA A 139 -8.22 -23.46 -2.23
C ALA A 139 -7.04 -22.73 -2.92
N ARG A 140 -5.95 -23.46 -3.18
CA ARG A 140 -4.80 -22.97 -3.96
C ARG A 140 -4.96 -23.41 -5.41
N LEU A 141 -4.42 -22.63 -6.34
CA LEU A 141 -4.73 -22.86 -7.76
C LEU A 141 -4.20 -24.18 -8.32
N GLY A 142 -3.06 -24.68 -7.84
CA GLY A 142 -2.59 -26.01 -8.24
C GLY A 142 -3.50 -27.13 -7.72
N HIS A 143 -3.95 -27.06 -6.46
CA HIS A 143 -4.99 -27.97 -5.93
C HIS A 143 -6.27 -27.91 -6.76
N VAL A 144 -6.73 -26.70 -7.12
CA VAL A 144 -7.92 -26.54 -7.99
C VAL A 144 -7.68 -27.12 -9.38
N ALA A 145 -6.52 -26.89 -10.00
CA ALA A 145 -6.18 -27.46 -11.30
C ALA A 145 -6.17 -29.00 -11.28
N VAL A 146 -5.54 -29.58 -10.25
CA VAL A 146 -5.43 -31.03 -10.05
C VAL A 146 -6.81 -31.66 -9.78
N GLU A 147 -7.64 -31.07 -8.91
CA GLU A 147 -8.99 -31.58 -8.65
C GLU A 147 -9.94 -31.42 -9.84
N LEU A 148 -9.93 -30.28 -10.55
CA LEU A 148 -10.73 -30.11 -11.77
C LEU A 148 -10.35 -31.13 -12.85
N PHE A 149 -9.06 -31.40 -13.01
CA PHE A 149 -8.54 -32.39 -13.96
C PHE A 149 -8.90 -33.82 -13.52
N ASN A 150 -8.63 -34.19 -12.27
CA ASN A 150 -8.87 -35.54 -11.75
C ASN A 150 -10.36 -35.91 -11.67
N GLN A 151 -11.24 -34.96 -11.33
CA GLN A 151 -12.67 -35.25 -11.17
C GLN A 151 -13.44 -35.28 -12.51
N GLY A 152 -12.96 -34.60 -13.56
CA GLY A 152 -13.70 -34.52 -14.83
C GLY A 152 -12.94 -34.06 -16.07
N GLY A 153 -11.61 -34.03 -16.07
CA GLY A 153 -10.80 -33.53 -17.19
C GLY A 153 -11.03 -32.05 -17.48
N ARG A 154 -11.27 -31.23 -16.44
CA ARG A 154 -11.69 -29.83 -16.55
C ARG A 154 -10.57 -28.86 -16.20
N ALA A 155 -10.70 -27.62 -16.66
CA ALA A 155 -9.81 -26.50 -16.31
C ALA A 155 -10.56 -25.16 -16.22
N ILE A 156 -9.94 -24.18 -15.57
CA ILE A 156 -10.34 -22.76 -15.56
C ILE A 156 -9.11 -21.89 -15.88
N SER A 157 -9.30 -20.69 -16.43
CA SER A 157 -8.16 -19.81 -16.72
C SER A 157 -7.57 -19.27 -15.41
N HIS A 158 -6.28 -19.49 -15.14
CA HIS A 158 -5.72 -19.18 -13.83
C HIS A 158 -4.22 -18.86 -13.80
N GLY A 159 -3.76 -18.40 -12.63
CA GLY A 159 -2.37 -18.01 -12.32
C GLY A 159 -1.94 -18.54 -10.95
N VAL A 160 -1.75 -17.67 -9.95
CA VAL A 160 -1.19 -18.05 -8.62
C VAL A 160 -2.14 -17.72 -7.44
N GLY A 161 -2.69 -18.75 -6.78
CA GLY A 161 -3.69 -18.68 -5.69
C GLY A 161 -5.11 -18.30 -6.15
N ILE A 162 -6.22 -18.78 -5.53
CA ILE A 162 -7.58 -18.55 -6.12
C ILE A 162 -8.35 -17.32 -5.60
N SER A 163 -8.69 -17.23 -4.32
CA SER A 163 -9.74 -16.27 -3.88
C SER A 163 -9.24 -14.87 -3.56
N GLY A 164 -7.93 -14.63 -3.58
CA GLY A 164 -7.40 -13.29 -3.85
C GLY A 164 -7.51 -12.94 -5.35
N HIS A 165 -7.08 -13.88 -6.20
CA HIS A 165 -6.85 -13.73 -7.64
C HIS A 165 -8.14 -13.48 -8.43
N VAL A 166 -9.15 -14.34 -8.28
CA VAL A 166 -10.46 -14.21 -8.95
C VAL A 166 -11.21 -12.96 -8.53
N LEU A 167 -11.07 -12.52 -7.27
CA LEU A 167 -11.80 -11.33 -6.79
C LEU A 167 -11.27 -10.01 -7.37
N HIS A 168 -10.13 -10.03 -8.08
CA HIS A 168 -9.50 -8.85 -8.67
C HIS A 168 -9.10 -9.02 -10.14
N GLY A 169 -9.40 -10.16 -10.76
CA GLY A 169 -8.97 -10.51 -12.12
C GLY A 169 -8.66 -11.99 -12.23
N GLY A 170 -7.38 -12.27 -12.42
CA GLY A 170 -6.83 -13.61 -12.45
C GLY A 170 -6.18 -13.90 -13.79
N PHE A 171 -4.89 -13.54 -13.90
CA PHE A 171 -4.09 -13.63 -15.12
C PHE A 171 -3.04 -14.74 -15.01
N GLY A 172 -2.72 -15.39 -16.13
CA GLY A 172 -1.66 -16.38 -16.28
C GLY A 172 -1.60 -16.90 -17.73
N PHE A 173 -0.85 -17.97 -17.98
CA PHE A 173 -0.65 -18.53 -19.32
C PHE A 173 -1.89 -19.19 -19.97
N ALA A 174 -3.08 -18.98 -19.43
CA ALA A 174 -4.35 -19.34 -20.07
C ALA A 174 -5.14 -18.13 -20.58
N SER A 175 -4.72 -16.90 -20.21
CA SER A 175 -5.66 -15.78 -20.21
C SER A 175 -5.94 -15.17 -21.57
N ARG A 176 -5.06 -15.27 -22.57
CA ARG A 176 -5.40 -14.88 -23.95
C ARG A 176 -6.35 -15.88 -24.60
N THR A 177 -6.16 -17.19 -24.37
CA THR A 177 -7.05 -18.23 -24.90
C THR A 177 -8.43 -18.18 -24.25
N HIS A 178 -8.48 -17.92 -22.94
CA HIS A 178 -9.63 -18.25 -22.10
C HIS A 178 -10.10 -17.13 -21.15
N GLY A 179 -9.61 -15.89 -21.28
CA GLY A 179 -10.02 -14.77 -20.43
C GLY A 179 -9.41 -14.83 -19.02
N LEU A 180 -9.86 -13.98 -18.09
CA LEU A 180 -9.37 -13.99 -16.70
C LEU A 180 -10.09 -15.05 -15.86
N THR A 181 -9.54 -15.43 -14.70
CA THR A 181 -10.22 -16.36 -13.77
C THR A 181 -11.64 -15.89 -13.41
N LEU A 182 -11.86 -14.57 -13.30
CA LEU A 182 -13.19 -14.00 -13.04
C LEU A 182 -14.20 -14.09 -14.19
N ASP A 183 -13.78 -14.44 -15.40
CA ASP A 183 -14.67 -14.63 -16.55
C ASP A 183 -15.30 -16.03 -16.53
N TRP A 184 -14.69 -16.97 -15.80
CA TRP A 184 -15.22 -18.31 -15.52
C TRP A 184 -16.16 -18.36 -14.31
N LEU A 185 -16.18 -17.33 -13.46
CA LEU A 185 -17.06 -17.25 -12.30
C LEU A 185 -18.51 -17.01 -12.75
N ILE A 186 -19.43 -17.90 -12.36
CA ILE A 186 -20.87 -17.84 -12.70
C ILE A 186 -21.75 -17.51 -11.48
N GLY A 187 -21.29 -17.83 -10.28
CA GLY A 187 -21.97 -17.57 -9.02
C GLY A 187 -21.01 -17.50 -7.83
N ALA A 188 -21.47 -16.99 -6.69
CA ALA A 188 -20.72 -17.01 -5.44
C ALA A 188 -21.64 -16.83 -4.22
N LYS A 189 -21.32 -17.48 -3.11
CA LYS A 189 -21.94 -17.24 -1.80
C LYS A 189 -21.05 -16.29 -1.00
N VAL A 190 -21.64 -15.21 -0.48
CA VAL A 190 -20.92 -14.09 0.14
C VAL A 190 -21.54 -13.72 1.48
N VAL A 191 -20.72 -13.62 2.52
CA VAL A 191 -21.09 -13.05 3.82
C VAL A 191 -20.86 -11.54 3.78
N LEU A 192 -21.91 -10.75 3.96
CA LEU A 192 -21.87 -9.29 3.93
C LEU A 192 -21.45 -8.69 5.26
N ALA A 193 -21.19 -7.38 5.29
CA ALA A 193 -20.75 -6.64 6.48
C ALA A 193 -21.81 -6.53 7.60
N ASP A 194 -23.03 -7.04 7.39
CA ASP A 194 -24.08 -7.20 8.41
C ASP A 194 -24.22 -8.65 8.92
N GLY A 195 -23.35 -9.57 8.46
CA GLY A 195 -23.40 -11.00 8.79
C GLY A 195 -24.46 -11.82 8.01
N SER A 196 -25.20 -11.19 7.10
CA SER A 196 -26.10 -11.89 6.18
C SER A 196 -25.31 -12.70 5.15
N LEU A 197 -25.85 -13.86 4.77
CA LEU A 197 -25.33 -14.69 3.68
C LEU A 197 -26.21 -14.48 2.45
N VAL A 198 -25.61 -14.09 1.34
CA VAL A 198 -26.29 -13.94 0.04
C VAL A 198 -25.61 -14.77 -1.02
N HIS A 199 -26.38 -15.27 -1.98
CA HIS A 199 -25.84 -15.75 -3.26
C HIS A 199 -25.87 -14.61 -4.29
N CYS A 200 -24.91 -14.57 -5.22
CA CYS A 200 -24.89 -13.59 -6.30
C CYS A 200 -24.38 -14.20 -7.61
N SER A 201 -25.02 -13.83 -8.72
CA SER A 201 -24.77 -14.36 -10.07
C SER A 201 -25.18 -13.33 -11.14
N ALA A 202 -25.12 -13.72 -12.42
CA ALA A 202 -25.69 -12.92 -13.50
C ALA A 202 -27.22 -12.70 -13.38
N THR A 203 -27.93 -13.47 -12.53
CA THR A 203 -29.38 -13.38 -12.32
C THR A 203 -29.79 -12.84 -10.94
N GLU A 204 -28.98 -13.07 -9.90
CA GLU A 204 -29.28 -12.71 -8.51
C GLU A 204 -28.21 -11.75 -7.94
N ASN A 205 -28.62 -10.74 -7.13
CA ASN A 205 -27.72 -9.76 -6.51
C ASN A 205 -26.65 -9.20 -7.48
N LYS A 206 -27.09 -8.86 -8.70
CA LYS A 206 -26.25 -8.63 -9.88
C LYS A 206 -25.17 -7.56 -9.70
N ASP A 207 -25.43 -6.52 -8.91
CA ASP A 207 -24.44 -5.47 -8.61
C ASP A 207 -23.30 -6.00 -7.73
N LEU A 208 -23.59 -6.87 -6.75
CA LEU A 208 -22.55 -7.56 -5.99
C LEU A 208 -21.76 -8.53 -6.89
N PHE A 209 -22.45 -9.31 -7.74
CA PHE A 209 -21.78 -10.23 -8.68
C PHE A 209 -20.89 -9.51 -9.70
N TRP A 210 -21.30 -8.31 -10.14
CA TRP A 210 -20.47 -7.43 -10.94
C TRP A 210 -19.26 -6.90 -10.15
N ALA A 211 -19.48 -6.48 -8.90
CA ALA A 211 -18.45 -5.90 -8.04
C ALA A 211 -17.38 -6.92 -7.60
N ILE A 212 -17.76 -8.17 -7.30
CA ILE A 212 -16.78 -9.20 -6.89
C ILE A 212 -15.87 -9.66 -8.03
N ARG A 213 -16.32 -9.55 -9.28
CA ARG A 213 -15.49 -9.79 -10.47
C ARG A 213 -14.62 -8.56 -10.75
N GLY A 214 -13.68 -8.28 -9.86
CA GLY A 214 -12.64 -7.25 -10.03
C GLY A 214 -12.30 -6.42 -8.78
N ALA A 215 -13.17 -6.38 -7.76
CA ALA A 215 -12.96 -5.61 -6.53
C ALA A 215 -13.48 -6.33 -5.26
N GLY A 216 -13.60 -7.66 -5.28
CA GLY A 216 -14.44 -8.44 -4.35
C GLY A 216 -14.07 -8.36 -2.87
N SER A 217 -12.81 -8.09 -2.54
CA SER A 217 -12.37 -7.82 -1.16
C SER A 217 -13.13 -6.70 -0.45
N SER A 218 -13.77 -5.80 -1.21
CA SER A 218 -14.43 -4.61 -0.66
C SER A 218 -15.87 -4.82 -0.18
N PHE A 219 -16.52 -5.94 -0.55
CA PHE A 219 -18.00 -6.08 -0.52
C PHE A 219 -18.53 -7.23 0.33
N GLY A 220 -17.69 -8.18 0.70
CA GLY A 220 -18.03 -9.26 1.62
C GLY A 220 -16.94 -10.32 1.66
N ILE A 221 -17.15 -11.34 2.48
CA ILE A 221 -16.27 -12.51 2.57
C ILE A 221 -16.91 -13.62 1.75
N VAL A 222 -16.28 -13.95 0.62
CA VAL A 222 -16.74 -15.03 -0.24
C VAL A 222 -16.49 -16.36 0.46
N ALA A 223 -17.58 -17.11 0.65
CA ALA A 223 -17.62 -18.38 1.37
C ALA A 223 -17.69 -19.60 0.43
N GLU A 224 -18.03 -19.39 -0.84
CA GLU A 224 -18.07 -20.40 -1.90
C GLU A 224 -18.01 -19.71 -3.27
N LEU A 225 -17.30 -20.29 -4.23
CA LEU A 225 -17.17 -19.83 -5.61
C LEU A 225 -17.78 -20.88 -6.56
N GLU A 226 -18.62 -20.45 -7.50
CA GLU A 226 -19.22 -21.31 -8.51
C GLU A 226 -18.65 -20.95 -9.89
N PHE A 227 -18.00 -21.91 -10.54
CA PHE A 227 -17.30 -21.74 -11.82
C PHE A 227 -17.95 -22.55 -12.93
N LYS A 228 -17.98 -21.98 -14.14
CA LYS A 228 -17.96 -22.79 -15.37
C LYS A 228 -16.53 -23.27 -15.62
N THR A 229 -16.35 -24.38 -16.33
CA THR A 229 -15.02 -24.88 -16.74
C THR A 229 -14.96 -25.15 -18.24
N PHE A 230 -13.76 -25.21 -18.80
CA PHE A 230 -13.48 -25.80 -20.12
C PHE A 230 -12.86 -27.20 -19.97
N GLU A 231 -12.71 -27.90 -21.09
CA GLU A 231 -12.02 -29.19 -21.16
C GLU A 231 -10.51 -28.92 -21.12
N ALA A 232 -9.80 -29.56 -20.19
CA ALA A 232 -8.36 -29.42 -20.11
C ALA A 232 -7.73 -29.86 -21.44
N PRO A 233 -6.86 -29.05 -22.07
CA PRO A 233 -6.32 -29.36 -23.38
C PRO A 233 -5.45 -30.63 -23.33
N ASP A 234 -5.68 -31.56 -24.27
CA ASP A 234 -4.87 -32.78 -24.43
C ASP A 234 -3.37 -32.47 -24.59
N GLN A 235 -3.05 -31.31 -25.19
CA GLN A 235 -1.70 -30.86 -25.47
C GLN A 235 -1.55 -29.35 -25.31
N VAL A 236 -0.47 -28.96 -24.65
CA VAL A 236 0.07 -27.60 -24.62
C VAL A 236 1.57 -27.66 -24.88
N THR A 237 2.13 -26.56 -25.40
CA THR A 237 3.58 -26.45 -25.65
C THR A 237 4.12 -25.21 -24.94
N PRO A 238 4.62 -25.34 -23.69
CA PRO A 238 5.51 -24.38 -23.06
C PRO A 238 6.77 -24.14 -23.89
N PHE A 239 7.29 -22.90 -23.86
CA PHE A 239 8.49 -22.51 -24.59
C PHE A 239 9.29 -21.38 -23.93
N ASN A 240 10.58 -21.31 -24.26
CA ASN A 240 11.52 -20.22 -23.95
C ASN A 240 12.29 -19.79 -25.21
N ILE A 241 12.54 -18.49 -25.33
CA ILE A 241 13.49 -17.83 -26.24
C ILE A 241 14.44 -17.01 -25.37
N GLU A 242 15.69 -17.45 -25.22
CA GLU A 242 16.75 -16.71 -24.53
C GLU A 242 17.27 -15.56 -25.42
N LEU A 243 17.56 -14.40 -24.82
CA LEU A 243 17.94 -13.19 -25.53
C LEU A 243 19.15 -12.50 -24.87
N ASP A 244 20.18 -12.21 -25.66
CA ASP A 244 21.33 -11.36 -25.29
C ASP A 244 21.20 -9.98 -25.96
N TRP A 245 20.06 -9.31 -25.73
CA TRP A 245 19.79 -8.02 -26.35
C TRP A 245 20.64 -6.90 -25.73
N THR A 246 21.34 -6.13 -26.56
CA THR A 246 21.77 -4.80 -26.11
C THR A 246 20.55 -3.90 -25.95
N LYS A 247 20.75 -2.74 -25.31
CA LYS A 247 19.72 -1.71 -25.20
C LYS A 247 19.10 -1.31 -26.56
N ALA A 248 19.84 -1.45 -27.67
CA ALA A 248 19.34 -1.11 -28.99
C ALA A 248 18.40 -2.19 -29.54
N GLU A 249 18.79 -3.47 -29.53
CA GLU A 249 17.87 -4.57 -29.92
C GLU A 249 16.66 -4.61 -29.00
N ALA A 250 16.82 -4.45 -27.68
CA ALA A 250 15.71 -4.46 -26.73
C ALA A 250 14.70 -3.34 -26.97
N VAL A 251 15.11 -2.17 -27.50
CA VAL A 251 14.18 -1.11 -27.93
C VAL A 251 13.44 -1.46 -29.22
N THR A 252 13.95 -2.39 -30.04
CA THR A 252 13.29 -2.90 -31.25
C THR A 252 12.40 -4.10 -30.93
N GLY A 253 12.93 -5.14 -30.29
CA GLY A 253 12.20 -6.36 -29.95
C GLY A 253 11.04 -6.14 -28.98
N ILE A 254 11.15 -5.20 -28.04
CA ILE A 254 9.99 -4.79 -27.21
C ILE A 254 8.90 -4.10 -28.04
N LYS A 255 9.21 -3.47 -29.18
CA LYS A 255 8.19 -2.98 -30.13
C LYS A 255 7.58 -4.12 -30.93
N ALA A 256 8.38 -5.05 -31.46
CA ALA A 256 7.86 -6.24 -32.12
C ALA A 256 6.90 -7.02 -31.20
N LEU A 257 7.24 -7.13 -29.90
CA LEU A 257 6.35 -7.63 -28.85
C LEU A 257 5.08 -6.77 -28.62
N GLN A 258 5.13 -5.44 -28.78
CA GLN A 258 3.91 -4.61 -28.79
C GLN A 258 3.08 -4.77 -30.08
N ASP A 259 3.74 -5.07 -31.19
CA ASP A 259 3.11 -5.14 -32.50
C ASP A 259 2.38 -6.48 -32.65
N ILE A 260 3.04 -7.63 -32.40
CA ILE A 260 2.38 -8.95 -32.37
C ILE A 260 1.33 -9.06 -31.25
N ALA A 261 1.45 -8.31 -30.14
CA ALA A 261 0.42 -8.30 -29.10
C ALA A 261 -0.98 -7.87 -29.61
N LYS A 262 -1.08 -7.24 -30.78
CA LYS A 262 -2.34 -6.73 -31.34
C LYS A 262 -3.14 -7.78 -32.08
N ASP A 263 -2.49 -8.77 -32.68
CA ASP A 263 -3.07 -9.74 -33.61
C ASP A 263 -2.52 -11.18 -33.46
N ALA A 264 -1.75 -11.45 -32.40
CA ALA A 264 -1.30 -12.78 -32.02
C ALA A 264 -2.47 -13.79 -31.94
N PRO A 265 -2.31 -15.03 -32.43
CA PRO A 265 -3.34 -16.06 -32.35
C PRO A 265 -3.80 -16.29 -30.91
N ASN A 266 -5.07 -16.64 -30.72
CA ASN A 266 -5.74 -16.77 -29.42
C ASN A 266 -4.99 -17.75 -28.48
N GLU A 267 -4.45 -18.80 -29.08
CA GLU A 267 -3.73 -19.92 -28.49
C GLU A 267 -2.36 -19.52 -27.91
N LEU A 268 -1.77 -18.40 -28.33
CA LEU A 268 -0.45 -17.94 -27.90
C LEU A 268 -0.55 -17.07 -26.63
N ASN A 269 -0.06 -17.60 -25.51
CA ASN A 269 0.03 -16.91 -24.24
C ASN A 269 1.51 -16.69 -23.90
N MET A 270 1.94 -15.44 -23.75
CA MET A 270 3.36 -15.11 -23.78
C MET A 270 3.69 -13.91 -22.89
N GLN A 271 4.84 -13.96 -22.24
CA GLN A 271 5.42 -12.87 -21.47
C GLN A 271 6.93 -12.73 -21.78
N MET A 272 7.47 -11.54 -21.57
CA MET A 272 8.88 -11.23 -21.67
C MET A 272 9.43 -10.91 -20.28
N TYR A 273 10.34 -11.77 -19.81
CA TYR A 273 11.08 -11.65 -18.56
C TYR A 273 12.37 -10.85 -18.79
N MET A 274 12.63 -9.86 -17.92
CA MET A 274 13.88 -9.07 -17.93
C MET A 274 14.45 -8.92 -16.52
N ALA A 275 15.67 -9.37 -16.30
CA ALA A 275 16.42 -9.19 -15.04
C ALA A 275 17.84 -8.67 -15.31
N SER A 276 18.61 -8.39 -14.25
CA SER A 276 20.07 -8.25 -14.34
C SER A 276 20.79 -9.55 -14.71
N THR A 277 20.10 -10.70 -14.66
CA THR A 277 20.66 -12.02 -15.02
C THR A 277 20.44 -12.43 -16.47
N GLY A 278 19.63 -11.71 -17.26
CA GLY A 278 19.29 -12.09 -18.64
C GLY A 278 17.93 -11.57 -19.11
N GLN A 279 17.57 -11.95 -20.33
CA GLN A 279 16.27 -11.67 -20.95
C GLN A 279 15.71 -12.95 -21.57
N THR A 280 14.41 -13.18 -21.43
CA THR A 280 13.75 -14.39 -21.93
C THR A 280 12.32 -14.08 -22.34
N ILE A 281 11.92 -14.42 -23.57
CA ILE A 281 10.49 -14.52 -23.90
C ILE A 281 10.06 -15.95 -23.56
N GLN A 282 9.02 -16.09 -22.73
CA GLN A 282 8.52 -17.39 -22.28
C GLN A 282 7.00 -17.44 -22.41
N GLY A 283 6.44 -18.62 -22.64
CA GLY A 283 5.01 -18.74 -22.85
C GLY A 283 4.49 -20.17 -22.98
N VAL A 284 3.20 -20.27 -23.30
CA VAL A 284 2.48 -21.50 -23.61
C VAL A 284 1.67 -21.28 -24.88
N TYR A 285 1.80 -22.20 -25.82
CA TYR A 285 0.89 -22.32 -26.97
C TYR A 285 -0.11 -23.46 -26.74
N TYR A 286 -1.39 -23.20 -27.01
CA TYR A 286 -2.48 -24.17 -26.87
C TYR A 286 -2.55 -25.06 -28.12
N GLY A 287 -1.61 -26.01 -28.17
CA GLY A 287 -1.45 -26.94 -29.29
C GLY A 287 -0.04 -27.51 -29.32
N ASP A 288 0.34 -28.02 -30.49
CA ASP A 288 1.63 -28.67 -30.72
C ASP A 288 2.78 -27.71 -31.09
N ARG A 289 3.96 -28.29 -31.29
CA ARG A 289 5.18 -27.60 -31.68
C ARG A 289 5.09 -26.92 -33.06
N ASP A 290 4.35 -27.45 -34.01
CA ASP A 290 4.27 -26.88 -35.36
C ASP A 290 3.33 -25.67 -35.40
N GLY A 291 2.22 -25.72 -34.63
CA GLY A 291 1.38 -24.55 -34.35
C GLY A 291 2.17 -23.44 -33.64
N LEU A 292 2.95 -23.79 -32.60
CA LEU A 292 3.85 -22.84 -31.93
C LEU A 292 4.85 -22.19 -32.92
N ASN A 293 5.47 -23.00 -33.78
CA ASN A 293 6.43 -22.51 -34.78
C ASN A 293 5.78 -21.51 -35.73
N ALA A 294 4.60 -21.83 -36.27
CA ALA A 294 3.84 -20.95 -37.16
C ALA A 294 3.36 -19.66 -36.46
N ALA A 295 2.96 -19.75 -35.19
CA ALA A 295 2.51 -18.60 -34.40
C ALA A 295 3.64 -17.62 -34.05
N LEU A 296 4.86 -18.11 -33.83
CA LEU A 296 6.02 -17.28 -33.46
C LEU A 296 6.88 -16.84 -34.64
N GLN A 297 6.82 -17.50 -35.81
CA GLN A 297 7.67 -17.19 -36.97
C GLN A 297 7.77 -15.68 -37.28
N PRO A 298 6.67 -14.89 -37.34
CA PRO A 298 6.76 -13.46 -37.65
C PRO A 298 7.56 -12.66 -36.61
N LEU A 299 7.43 -13.00 -35.32
CA LEU A 299 8.18 -12.35 -34.24
C LEU A 299 9.67 -12.73 -34.29
N LEU A 300 9.96 -14.01 -34.54
CA LEU A 300 11.34 -14.52 -34.62
C LEU A 300 12.11 -13.89 -35.79
N GLU A 301 11.47 -13.71 -36.94
CA GLU A 301 12.01 -12.99 -38.10
C GLU A 301 12.23 -11.50 -37.81
N ASP A 302 11.34 -10.84 -37.06
CA ASP A 302 11.45 -9.41 -36.69
C ASP A 302 12.53 -9.12 -35.62
N ILE A 303 12.90 -10.10 -34.79
CA ILE A 303 13.86 -9.93 -33.67
C ILE A 303 15.20 -10.66 -33.83
N ASP A 304 15.38 -11.42 -34.91
CA ASP A 304 16.58 -12.24 -35.22
C ASP A 304 16.90 -13.25 -34.10
N ALA A 305 15.93 -14.12 -33.75
CA ALA A 305 16.05 -15.11 -32.68
C ALA A 305 15.45 -16.49 -33.04
N GLU A 306 15.82 -17.51 -32.26
CA GLU A 306 15.30 -18.89 -32.37
C GLU A 306 14.71 -19.37 -31.03
N ILE A 307 13.78 -20.32 -31.08
CA ILE A 307 13.14 -20.89 -29.87
C ILE A 307 14.10 -21.86 -29.17
N SER A 308 14.74 -21.39 -28.10
CA SER A 308 15.77 -22.09 -27.31
C SER A 308 15.27 -23.39 -26.67
N GLU A 309 14.03 -23.39 -26.16
CA GLU A 309 13.37 -24.58 -25.62
C GLU A 309 11.88 -24.57 -25.99
N ALA A 310 11.33 -25.73 -26.35
CA ALA A 310 9.90 -25.98 -26.33
C ALA A 310 9.63 -27.48 -26.29
N SER A 311 8.61 -27.91 -25.54
CA SER A 311 8.18 -29.32 -25.46
C SER A 311 6.66 -29.42 -25.39
N THR A 312 6.06 -30.25 -26.25
CA THR A 312 4.61 -30.52 -26.19
C THR A 312 4.32 -31.56 -25.12
N MET A 313 3.38 -31.27 -24.22
CA MET A 313 3.06 -32.05 -23.03
C MET A 313 1.58 -31.91 -22.66
N GLY A 314 1.10 -32.69 -21.69
CA GLY A 314 -0.27 -32.59 -21.18
C GLY A 314 -0.53 -31.33 -20.36
N TRP A 315 -1.80 -31.10 -20.01
CA TRP A 315 -2.23 -29.90 -19.26
C TRP A 315 -1.53 -29.76 -17.90
N ILE A 316 -1.44 -30.84 -17.11
CA ILE A 316 -0.86 -30.78 -15.76
C ILE A 316 0.65 -30.59 -15.84
N GLU A 317 1.34 -31.31 -16.71
CA GLU A 317 2.78 -31.15 -16.96
C GLU A 317 3.11 -29.73 -17.43
N GLY A 318 2.24 -29.13 -18.26
CA GLY A 318 2.34 -27.74 -18.71
C GLY A 318 2.15 -26.70 -17.61
N LEU A 319 1.45 -27.04 -16.51
CA LEU A 319 1.40 -26.22 -15.29
C LEU A 319 2.63 -26.44 -14.41
N GLU A 320 3.07 -27.69 -14.24
CA GLU A 320 4.28 -28.06 -13.47
C GLU A 320 5.54 -27.37 -14.02
N TYR A 321 5.63 -27.18 -15.35
CA TYR A 321 6.74 -26.46 -15.99
C TYR A 321 6.97 -25.03 -15.45
N PHE A 322 5.93 -24.36 -14.92
CA PHE A 322 6.03 -22.99 -14.37
C PHE A 322 5.99 -22.90 -12.84
N THR A 323 6.18 -24.00 -12.10
CA THR A 323 6.16 -23.95 -10.62
C THR A 323 7.49 -23.54 -9.99
N ASP A 324 8.55 -23.24 -10.76
CA ASP A 324 9.94 -23.12 -10.26
C ASP A 324 10.36 -24.37 -9.41
N GLY A 325 9.86 -25.55 -9.78
CA GLY A 325 10.11 -26.81 -9.07
C GLY A 325 9.38 -26.95 -7.73
N GLN A 326 8.36 -26.13 -7.46
CA GLN A 326 7.44 -26.33 -6.35
C GLN A 326 6.42 -27.44 -6.67
N GLU A 327 5.93 -28.11 -5.62
CA GLU A 327 4.77 -28.99 -5.71
C GLU A 327 3.52 -28.20 -6.17
N LEU A 328 2.76 -28.76 -7.11
CA LEU A 328 1.55 -28.13 -7.66
C LEU A 328 0.37 -28.21 -6.68
N ASP A 329 0.09 -29.42 -6.17
CA ASP A 329 -1.07 -29.70 -5.30
C ASP A 329 -0.83 -29.28 -3.83
N GLN A 330 -0.80 -27.96 -3.60
CA GLN A 330 -0.61 -27.41 -2.25
C GLN A 330 -1.96 -27.18 -1.55
N THR A 331 -2.18 -27.87 -0.43
CA THR A 331 -3.23 -27.57 0.56
C THR A 331 -2.64 -26.87 1.80
N PHE A 332 -3.39 -26.73 2.90
CA PHE A 332 -2.80 -26.35 4.19
C PHE A 332 -2.24 -27.59 4.92
N PRO A 333 -1.05 -27.55 5.56
CA PRO A 333 -0.05 -26.46 5.56
C PRO A 333 0.87 -26.49 4.33
N TYR A 334 1.52 -25.36 4.03
CA TYR A 334 2.34 -25.14 2.82
C TYR A 334 3.55 -24.23 3.11
N ASP A 335 4.60 -24.30 2.30
CA ASP A 335 5.79 -23.44 2.40
C ASP A 335 5.61 -22.06 1.75
N VAL A 336 6.17 -21.01 2.36
CA VAL A 336 5.91 -19.61 1.96
C VAL A 336 6.98 -19.07 0.99
N VAL A 337 6.75 -19.30 -0.32
CA VAL A 337 7.52 -18.75 -1.47
C VAL A 337 6.95 -17.39 -1.91
N ARG A 338 7.78 -16.39 -2.26
CA ARG A 338 7.46 -14.93 -2.11
C ARG A 338 8.05 -13.94 -3.13
N PRO A 339 7.32 -13.46 -4.18
CA PRO A 339 7.61 -12.11 -4.78
C PRO A 339 6.46 -11.37 -5.62
N ARG A 340 6.65 -10.08 -6.04
CA ARG A 340 6.31 -9.39 -7.38
C ARG A 340 5.10 -8.46 -7.80
N SER A 341 5.25 -7.17 -8.29
CA SER A 341 4.51 -6.50 -9.46
C SER A 341 4.44 -4.92 -9.68
N LEU A 342 4.45 -4.38 -10.97
CA LEU A 342 3.61 -3.29 -11.65
C LEU A 342 4.04 -2.71 -13.07
N LEU A 343 3.54 -1.53 -13.59
CA LEU A 343 3.15 -1.19 -15.03
C LEU A 343 3.65 0.11 -15.84
N THR A 344 3.38 0.25 -17.17
CA THR A 344 4.20 0.89 -18.30
C THR A 344 3.70 2.07 -19.25
N GLN A 345 4.55 2.76 -20.08
CA GLN A 345 4.92 2.63 -21.55
C GLN A 345 6.40 3.02 -22.01
N ILE A 346 7.02 2.28 -22.95
CA ILE A 346 8.46 1.81 -23.07
C ILE A 346 9.74 2.72 -23.20
N ASN A 347 9.80 3.85 -23.91
CA ASN A 347 11.12 4.28 -24.48
C ASN A 347 12.17 4.76 -23.44
N SER A 348 11.75 5.57 -22.46
CA SER A 348 12.57 5.97 -21.31
C SER A 348 12.77 4.82 -20.31
N PHE A 349 11.93 3.80 -20.36
CA PHE A 349 12.03 2.61 -19.53
C PHE A 349 13.13 1.66 -19.97
N MET A 350 13.34 1.42 -21.27
CA MET A 350 14.54 0.68 -21.71
C MET A 350 15.84 1.42 -21.34
N THR A 351 15.77 2.74 -21.11
CA THR A 351 16.87 3.51 -20.52
C THR A 351 17.01 3.29 -19.02
N ALA A 352 15.92 3.16 -18.26
CA ALA A 352 15.96 2.82 -16.84
C ALA A 352 16.41 1.36 -16.60
N VAL A 353 15.89 0.39 -17.36
CA VAL A 353 16.26 -1.03 -17.25
C VAL A 353 17.74 -1.23 -17.56
N PHE A 354 18.24 -0.80 -18.71
CA PHE A 354 19.66 -0.95 -19.06
C PHE A 354 20.63 -0.07 -18.25
N ALA A 355 20.13 0.89 -17.47
CA ALA A 355 20.95 1.58 -16.47
C ALA A 355 21.17 0.73 -15.19
N ASN A 356 20.27 -0.20 -14.89
CA ASN A 356 20.32 -1.07 -13.70
C ASN A 356 20.62 -2.55 -14.04
N ILE A 357 20.64 -2.94 -15.33
CA ILE A 357 20.90 -4.32 -15.78
C ILE A 357 22.29 -4.83 -15.41
N ASN A 358 23.25 -3.90 -15.24
CA ASN A 358 24.60 -4.19 -14.74
C ASN A 358 24.76 -3.94 -13.23
N ASP A 359 23.68 -3.62 -12.50
CA ASP A 359 23.72 -3.56 -11.04
C ASP A 359 23.68 -4.98 -10.47
N SER A 360 24.88 -5.54 -10.28
CA SER A 360 25.09 -6.84 -9.65
C SER A 360 25.30 -6.70 -8.13
N SER A 361 24.79 -5.66 -7.48
CA SER A 361 24.96 -5.50 -6.03
C SER A 361 24.10 -6.50 -5.27
N ALA A 362 24.73 -7.31 -4.42
CA ALA A 362 24.08 -8.41 -3.68
C ALA A 362 23.09 -7.96 -2.58
N ARG A 363 22.61 -6.71 -2.63
CA ARG A 363 21.61 -6.13 -1.73
C ARG A 363 20.19 -6.44 -2.17
N HIS A 364 19.96 -6.62 -3.47
CA HIS A 364 18.64 -6.84 -4.01
C HIS A 364 18.64 -7.59 -5.35
N SER A 365 17.47 -8.07 -5.76
CA SER A 365 17.25 -8.84 -6.97
C SER A 365 15.92 -8.41 -7.59
N TRP A 366 16.02 -7.59 -8.63
CA TRP A 366 14.89 -7.11 -9.40
C TRP A 366 14.78 -7.84 -10.73
N PHE A 367 13.56 -7.86 -11.26
CA PHE A 367 13.26 -8.26 -12.62
C PHE A 367 11.86 -7.70 -13.00
N ILE A 368 11.44 -7.95 -14.23
CA ILE A 368 10.22 -7.43 -14.83
C ILE A 368 9.55 -8.50 -15.67
N LEU A 369 8.22 -8.65 -15.58
CA LEU A 369 7.41 -9.21 -16.65
C LEU A 369 6.76 -8.11 -17.50
N PHE A 370 6.70 -8.36 -18.80
CA PHE A 370 5.85 -7.74 -19.82
C PHE A 370 4.93 -8.85 -20.31
N ASP A 371 3.62 -8.72 -20.17
CA ASP A 371 2.66 -9.78 -20.48
C ASP A 371 1.76 -9.36 -21.66
N LEU A 372 1.59 -10.24 -22.65
CA LEU A 372 0.59 -10.04 -23.70
C LEU A 372 -0.79 -10.26 -23.09
N HIS A 373 -1.61 -9.21 -23.05
CA HIS A 373 -2.85 -9.19 -22.28
C HIS A 373 -4.08 -9.01 -23.18
N GLY A 374 -4.15 -7.90 -23.90
CA GLY A 374 -5.23 -7.61 -24.85
C GLY A 374 -4.87 -8.03 -26.28
N GLY A 375 -5.33 -7.21 -27.23
CA GLY A 375 -5.21 -7.47 -28.67
C GLY A 375 -6.45 -8.14 -29.24
N ASP A 376 -6.62 -8.04 -30.55
CA ASP A 376 -7.62 -8.80 -31.29
C ASP A 376 -7.33 -10.29 -31.08
N GLY A 377 -8.38 -11.09 -30.85
CA GLY A 377 -8.25 -12.51 -30.52
C GLY A 377 -7.82 -12.84 -29.09
N SER A 378 -7.63 -11.84 -28.19
CA SER A 378 -7.53 -12.11 -26.75
C SER A 378 -8.91 -12.18 -26.11
N ALA A 379 -9.24 -13.32 -25.51
CA ALA A 379 -10.48 -13.51 -24.76
C ALA A 379 -10.60 -12.61 -23.51
N ILE A 380 -9.52 -11.91 -23.10
CA ILE A 380 -9.62 -10.84 -22.08
C ILE A 380 -10.28 -9.59 -22.67
N ALA A 381 -10.01 -9.27 -23.93
CA ALA A 381 -10.48 -8.07 -24.62
C ALA A 381 -11.89 -8.21 -25.21
N ASP A 382 -12.37 -9.45 -25.42
CA ASP A 382 -13.73 -9.76 -25.85
C ASP A 382 -14.83 -9.40 -24.81
N VAL A 383 -14.44 -9.06 -23.58
CA VAL A 383 -15.34 -8.60 -22.51
C VAL A 383 -15.27 -7.09 -22.38
N GLU A 384 -16.41 -6.39 -22.45
CA GLU A 384 -16.47 -4.92 -22.35
C GLU A 384 -15.96 -4.41 -20.97
N PRO A 385 -15.23 -3.27 -20.90
CA PRO A 385 -14.72 -2.68 -19.65
C PRO A 385 -15.76 -2.48 -18.54
N SER A 386 -17.05 -2.41 -18.88
CA SER A 386 -18.17 -2.20 -17.96
C SER A 386 -18.86 -3.46 -17.46
N ASP A 387 -18.58 -4.64 -18.02
CA ASP A 387 -19.33 -5.88 -17.75
C ASP A 387 -18.84 -6.65 -16.52
N THR A 388 -17.66 -6.27 -16.04
CA THR A 388 -17.04 -6.67 -14.78
C THR A 388 -16.54 -5.42 -14.04
N ALA A 389 -16.30 -5.50 -12.73
CA ALA A 389 -15.60 -4.43 -12.01
C ALA A 389 -14.16 -4.24 -12.53
N TYR A 390 -13.53 -5.33 -12.99
CA TYR A 390 -12.24 -5.28 -13.69
C TYR A 390 -12.38 -4.46 -14.98
N VAL A 391 -11.65 -3.33 -15.03
CA VAL A 391 -11.83 -2.28 -16.05
C VAL A 391 -10.81 -2.34 -17.20
N HIS A 392 -9.67 -3.03 -17.03
CA HIS A 392 -8.52 -2.92 -17.95
C HIS A 392 -8.62 -3.79 -19.21
N ARG A 393 -9.83 -4.04 -19.69
CA ARG A 393 -10.12 -4.84 -20.90
C ARG A 393 -9.53 -4.23 -22.17
N ASP A 394 -9.48 -2.90 -22.24
CA ASP A 394 -8.89 -2.13 -23.35
C ASP A 394 -7.35 -2.07 -23.33
N LYS A 395 -6.68 -2.76 -22.39
CA LYS A 395 -5.23 -2.68 -22.22
C LYS A 395 -4.52 -3.84 -22.91
N LEU A 396 -3.72 -3.48 -23.92
CA LEU A 396 -2.91 -4.40 -24.74
C LEU A 396 -1.93 -5.24 -23.91
N LEU A 397 -1.36 -4.66 -22.85
CA LEU A 397 -0.25 -5.23 -22.08
C LEU A 397 -0.49 -5.12 -20.57
N LEU A 398 -0.15 -6.17 -19.85
CA LEU A 398 0.03 -6.20 -18.39
C LEU A 398 1.53 -6.27 -18.10
N TYR A 399 1.97 -5.85 -16.90
CA TYR A 399 3.38 -5.93 -16.51
C TYR A 399 3.52 -6.11 -15.00
N GLN A 400 4.66 -6.69 -14.60
CA GLN A 400 5.03 -6.96 -13.22
C GLN A 400 6.50 -6.57 -12.95
N PHE A 401 6.79 -5.31 -12.58
CA PHE A 401 8.07 -4.95 -11.91
C PHE A 401 8.16 -5.56 -10.52
N SER A 402 9.33 -6.07 -10.15
CA SER A 402 9.59 -6.46 -8.77
C SER A 402 11.01 -6.16 -8.36
N ASP A 403 11.18 -5.91 -7.08
CA ASP A 403 12.46 -5.98 -6.40
C ASP A 403 12.34 -6.89 -5.17
N ARG A 404 13.46 -7.44 -4.72
CA ARG A 404 13.57 -8.33 -3.57
C ARG A 404 14.89 -8.06 -2.87
N GLY A 405 14.85 -7.45 -1.68
CA GLY A 405 16.03 -7.30 -0.84
C GLY A 405 16.59 -8.63 -0.34
N SER A 406 17.88 -8.66 -0.06
CA SER A 406 18.60 -9.83 0.47
C SER A 406 18.58 -9.90 2.00
N ASN A 407 18.90 -11.07 2.55
CA ASN A 407 19.08 -11.33 3.98
C ASN A 407 17.91 -11.00 4.94
N GLY A 408 16.72 -10.69 4.40
CA GLY A 408 15.50 -10.40 5.18
C GLY A 408 15.15 -8.92 5.28
N GLU A 409 16.04 -8.03 4.85
CA GLU A 409 15.81 -6.58 4.77
C GLU A 409 15.40 -6.19 3.35
N TYR A 410 14.65 -5.09 3.19
CA TYR A 410 14.32 -4.51 1.88
C TYR A 410 14.92 -3.10 1.80
N PRO A 411 15.79 -2.80 0.81
CA PRO A 411 16.51 -1.53 0.78
C PRO A 411 15.62 -0.34 0.39
N GLU A 412 15.89 0.82 0.98
CA GLU A 412 15.20 2.08 0.68
C GLU A 412 15.30 2.43 -0.82
N GLU A 413 16.46 2.18 -1.44
CA GLU A 413 16.70 2.39 -2.87
C GLU A 413 15.79 1.54 -3.79
N GLY A 414 15.28 0.38 -3.33
CA GLY A 414 14.42 -0.51 -4.12
C GLY A 414 13.07 0.12 -4.48
N PHE A 415 12.47 0.92 -3.59
CA PHE A 415 11.25 1.68 -3.90
C PHE A 415 11.51 2.73 -4.98
N ALA A 416 12.65 3.42 -4.91
CA ALA A 416 13.06 4.39 -5.91
C ALA A 416 13.35 3.73 -7.27
N LEU A 417 13.85 2.49 -7.30
CA LEU A 417 14.02 1.70 -8.51
C LEU A 417 12.66 1.34 -9.14
N LEU A 418 11.73 0.74 -8.41
CA LEU A 418 10.42 0.31 -8.95
C LEU A 418 9.55 1.50 -9.38
N LYS A 419 9.60 2.60 -8.62
CA LYS A 419 9.00 3.87 -9.01
C LYS A 419 9.74 4.50 -10.19
N GLY A 420 11.06 4.39 -10.25
CA GLY A 420 11.92 4.87 -11.34
C GLY A 420 11.65 4.15 -12.65
N PHE A 421 11.43 2.82 -12.60
CA PHE A 421 10.74 2.07 -13.64
C PHE A 421 9.39 2.73 -13.88
N ARG A 422 8.33 2.51 -13.06
CA ARG A 422 6.94 2.97 -13.32
C ARG A 422 6.81 4.40 -13.87
N GLU A 423 7.59 5.35 -13.39
CA GLU A 423 7.56 6.74 -13.85
C GLU A 423 8.30 6.99 -15.18
N SER A 424 9.35 6.23 -15.51
CA SER A 424 10.03 6.29 -16.82
C SER A 424 9.15 5.80 -17.98
N ILE A 425 7.95 5.34 -17.66
CA ILE A 425 7.04 4.64 -18.55
C ILE A 425 5.63 5.30 -18.51
N THR A 426 5.06 5.55 -17.34
CA THR A 426 3.72 6.18 -17.21
C THR A 426 3.72 7.68 -17.54
N LYS A 427 4.82 8.41 -17.35
CA LYS A 427 4.89 9.87 -17.62
C LYS A 427 4.68 10.26 -19.09
N SER A 428 4.85 9.32 -20.02
CA SER A 428 4.60 9.49 -21.46
C SER A 428 3.30 8.85 -21.94
N VAL A 429 2.50 8.27 -21.03
CA VAL A 429 1.11 7.87 -21.28
C VAL A 429 0.18 8.94 -20.75
N GLY A 430 -0.72 9.45 -21.58
CA GLY A 430 -1.74 10.41 -21.14
C GLY A 430 -2.68 9.81 -20.08
N ASP A 431 -3.23 10.67 -19.22
CA ASP A 431 -4.17 10.29 -18.16
C ASP A 431 -5.32 9.40 -18.70
N GLY A 432 -5.68 8.37 -17.95
CA GLY A 432 -6.73 7.40 -18.32
C GLY A 432 -6.34 6.38 -19.40
N LYS A 433 -5.18 6.50 -20.05
CA LYS A 433 -4.67 5.50 -21.01
C LYS A 433 -3.81 4.40 -20.38
N TRP A 434 -3.56 4.47 -19.07
CA TRP A 434 -2.94 3.42 -18.27
C TRP A 434 -3.70 3.24 -16.95
N GLY A 435 -3.38 2.17 -16.23
CA GLY A 435 -3.91 1.83 -14.91
C GLY A 435 -2.92 0.92 -14.17
N MET A 436 -3.37 0.30 -13.09
CA MET A 436 -2.58 -0.61 -12.25
C MET A 436 -3.48 -1.79 -11.87
N TYR A 437 -2.95 -2.98 -11.60
CA TYR A 437 -3.75 -4.20 -11.46
C TYR A 437 -3.90 -4.61 -9.98
N ALA A 438 -5.12 -4.84 -9.49
CA ALA A 438 -5.38 -4.95 -8.05
C ALA A 438 -4.84 -6.23 -7.36
N ASN A 439 -4.61 -7.33 -8.10
CA ASN A 439 -3.82 -8.46 -7.58
C ASN A 439 -2.34 -8.10 -7.41
N TYR A 440 -1.88 -7.12 -8.19
CA TYR A 440 -0.50 -6.68 -8.36
C TYR A 440 -0.31 -5.33 -7.66
N VAL A 441 -0.43 -5.31 -6.32
CA VAL A 441 -0.56 -4.08 -5.54
C VAL A 441 0.77 -3.43 -5.12
N ASP A 442 0.91 -2.13 -5.39
CA ASP A 442 1.93 -1.23 -4.82
C ASP A 442 1.44 -0.62 -3.48
N SER A 443 2.26 -0.75 -2.42
CA SER A 443 2.00 -0.18 -1.10
C SER A 443 2.27 1.34 -1.01
N GLU A 444 3.01 1.89 -1.97
CA GLU A 444 3.44 3.30 -1.96
C GLU A 444 2.37 4.25 -2.54
N LEU A 445 1.20 3.72 -2.90
CA LEU A 445 0.05 4.50 -3.35
C LEU A 445 -0.85 4.89 -2.17
N ASP A 446 -1.27 6.15 -2.12
CA ASP A 446 -2.40 6.54 -1.28
C ASP A 446 -3.72 5.91 -1.79
N SER A 447 -4.70 5.74 -0.89
CA SER A 447 -5.98 5.08 -1.19
C SER A 447 -6.79 5.76 -2.31
N GLU A 448 -6.66 7.07 -2.53
CA GLU A 448 -7.40 7.78 -3.57
C GLU A 448 -6.76 7.56 -4.96
N THR A 449 -5.43 7.59 -5.03
CA THR A 449 -4.66 7.27 -6.24
C THR A 449 -4.80 5.79 -6.60
N ALA A 450 -4.64 4.89 -5.63
CA ALA A 450 -4.81 3.45 -5.77
C ALA A 450 -6.13 3.10 -6.46
N GLN A 451 -7.27 3.49 -5.86
CA GLN A 451 -8.59 3.16 -6.39
C GLN A 451 -8.83 3.65 -7.82
N LYS A 452 -8.33 4.84 -8.18
CA LYS A 452 -8.47 5.37 -9.55
C LYS A 452 -7.68 4.55 -10.56
N LEU A 453 -6.48 4.09 -10.18
CA LEU A 453 -5.61 3.32 -11.07
C LEU A 453 -6.04 1.85 -11.18
N TYR A 454 -6.57 1.26 -10.09
CA TYR A 454 -7.08 -0.11 -10.06
C TYR A 454 -8.48 -0.29 -10.68
N TYR A 455 -9.34 0.74 -10.63
CA TYR A 455 -10.75 0.61 -11.00
C TYR A 455 -11.24 1.62 -12.06
N GLY A 456 -10.46 2.65 -12.40
CA GLY A 456 -10.75 3.57 -13.50
C GLY A 456 -12.19 4.11 -13.50
N ASP A 457 -12.86 4.05 -14.65
CA ASP A 457 -14.24 4.51 -14.84
C ASP A 457 -15.29 3.65 -14.11
N ASN A 458 -14.94 2.46 -13.61
CA ASN A 458 -15.82 1.61 -12.81
C ASN A 458 -15.89 2.05 -11.33
N LEU A 459 -14.91 2.83 -10.85
CA LEU A 459 -14.83 3.29 -9.46
C LEU A 459 -16.11 3.95 -8.92
N PRO A 460 -16.81 4.86 -9.65
CA PRO A 460 -18.02 5.51 -9.13
C PRO A 460 -19.19 4.55 -8.90
N ARG A 461 -19.27 3.43 -9.63
CA ARG A 461 -20.27 2.38 -9.40
C ARG A 461 -19.88 1.52 -8.19
N LEU A 462 -18.62 1.12 -8.09
CA LEU A 462 -18.09 0.40 -6.93
C LEU A 462 -18.31 1.17 -5.62
N GLN A 463 -18.10 2.48 -5.62
CA GLN A 463 -18.34 3.34 -4.45
C GLN A 463 -19.83 3.43 -4.06
N GLN A 464 -20.75 3.37 -5.02
CA GLN A 464 -22.19 3.31 -4.75
C GLN A 464 -22.59 1.96 -4.13
N ILE A 465 -22.02 0.86 -4.62
CA ILE A 465 -22.26 -0.49 -4.11
C ILE A 465 -21.67 -0.63 -2.69
N LYS A 466 -20.45 -0.11 -2.44
CA LYS A 466 -19.82 -0.09 -1.11
C LYS A 466 -20.71 0.66 -0.10
N ALA A 467 -21.20 1.84 -0.47
CA ALA A 467 -22.10 2.64 0.36
C ALA A 467 -23.45 1.97 0.67
N ALA A 468 -23.82 0.90 -0.05
CA ALA A 468 -25.03 0.11 0.18
C ALA A 468 -24.78 -1.18 0.99
N LEU A 469 -23.62 -1.83 0.82
CA LEU A 469 -23.31 -3.14 1.41
C LEU A 469 -22.39 -3.10 2.65
N ASP A 470 -21.54 -2.07 2.77
CA ASP A 470 -20.69 -1.83 3.94
C ASP A 470 -20.53 -0.31 4.15
N PRO A 471 -21.56 0.36 4.70
CA PRO A 471 -21.58 1.81 4.88
C PRO A 471 -20.69 2.31 6.04
N ASP A 472 -20.24 1.43 6.92
CA ASP A 472 -19.44 1.76 8.12
C ASP A 472 -17.95 1.36 7.99
N ASP A 473 -17.53 0.86 6.82
CA ASP A 473 -16.14 0.46 6.47
C ASP A 473 -15.55 -0.64 7.38
N LEU A 474 -16.38 -1.66 7.65
CA LEU A 474 -16.01 -2.86 8.42
C LEU A 474 -15.00 -3.74 7.68
N LEU A 475 -15.15 -3.89 6.36
CA LEU A 475 -14.34 -4.80 5.56
C LEU A 475 -12.97 -4.19 5.26
N GLY A 476 -11.91 -4.85 5.72
CA GLY A 476 -10.52 -4.38 5.64
C GLY A 476 -9.81 -4.66 4.32
N GLY A 477 -8.48 -4.47 4.30
CA GLY A 477 -7.63 -4.79 3.16
C GLY A 477 -7.73 -3.78 2.01
N HIS A 478 -7.60 -4.27 0.78
CA HIS A 478 -7.66 -3.48 -0.44
C HIS A 478 -9.08 -3.02 -0.78
N ARG A 479 -9.59 -2.06 -0.02
CA ARG A 479 -10.99 -1.65 -0.08
C ARG A 479 -11.24 -0.42 -0.95
N VAL A 480 -12.30 -0.49 -1.75
CA VAL A 480 -13.00 0.67 -2.27
C VAL A 480 -13.53 1.47 -1.08
N THR A 481 -13.14 2.74 -0.96
CA THR A 481 -13.65 3.66 0.05
C THR A 481 -14.67 4.60 -0.55
N THR A 482 -15.78 4.82 0.17
CA THR A 482 -16.79 5.79 -0.24
C THR A 482 -16.24 7.21 -0.16
N PRO A 483 -16.50 8.12 -1.13
CA PRO A 483 -16.17 9.53 -0.99
C PRO A 483 -16.79 10.10 0.28
N ILE A 484 -16.06 10.95 1.02
CA ILE A 484 -16.52 11.46 2.34
C ILE A 484 -17.68 12.45 2.17
N VAL A 485 -18.88 11.91 1.97
CA VAL A 485 -20.14 12.57 2.31
C VAL A 485 -20.12 12.74 3.83
N ARG A 486 -19.80 13.95 4.30
CA ARG A 486 -19.66 14.27 5.74
C ARG A 486 -20.79 13.63 6.55
N ALA A 487 -20.46 12.61 7.36
CA ALA A 487 -21.41 11.77 8.10
C ALA A 487 -22.08 12.47 9.31
N THR A 488 -22.25 13.80 9.23
CA THR A 488 -22.97 14.63 10.20
C THR A 488 -24.45 14.20 10.37
N ALA A 489 -25.00 13.44 9.42
CA ALA A 489 -26.37 12.92 9.47
C ALA A 489 -26.58 11.80 10.51
N ASN A 490 -25.64 10.85 10.64
CA ASN A 490 -25.82 9.69 11.53
C ASN A 490 -25.53 10.04 12.98
N TYR A 491 -24.50 10.86 13.25
CA TYR A 491 -24.18 11.39 14.58
C TYR A 491 -25.31 12.25 15.19
N LEU A 492 -26.25 12.74 14.38
CA LEU A 492 -27.43 13.48 14.83
C LEU A 492 -28.69 12.61 15.06
N ARG A 493 -28.69 11.33 14.65
CA ARG A 493 -29.81 10.41 14.89
C ARG A 493 -29.75 9.77 16.29
N SER A 494 -28.55 9.38 16.74
CA SER A 494 -28.33 8.79 18.07
C SER A 494 -28.75 9.71 19.24
N PHE A 495 -28.69 11.03 19.05
CA PHE A 495 -29.01 12.02 20.08
C PHE A 495 -30.50 12.35 20.27
N GLN A 496 -31.44 11.72 19.54
CA GLN A 496 -32.87 12.00 19.71
C GLN A 496 -33.50 11.33 20.96
N GLY A 497 -32.76 10.46 21.67
CA GLY A 497 -33.30 9.68 22.79
C GLY A 497 -33.39 10.38 24.16
N THR A 498 -32.56 11.39 24.46
CA THR A 498 -32.36 11.87 25.84
C THR A 498 -32.67 13.36 26.06
N ARG A 499 -33.58 13.64 27.00
CA ARG A 499 -34.00 15.00 27.37
C ARG A 499 -32.97 15.70 28.28
N SER A 500 -32.15 16.61 27.75
CA SER A 500 -31.39 17.59 28.55
C SER A 500 -31.35 18.96 27.87
N ARG A 501 -32.28 19.84 28.23
CA ARG A 501 -32.62 21.07 27.48
C ARG A 501 -31.78 22.31 27.86
N ALA A 502 -30.54 22.12 28.30
CA ALA A 502 -29.78 23.14 29.05
C ALA A 502 -28.53 23.73 28.37
N ILE A 503 -27.95 23.07 27.35
CA ILE A 503 -26.61 23.43 26.82
C ILE A 503 -26.66 24.21 25.48
N ILE A 504 -27.78 24.17 24.76
CA ILE A 504 -27.96 24.91 23.48
C ILE A 504 -28.33 26.38 23.76
N ARG A 505 -27.37 27.18 24.26
CA ARG A 505 -27.55 28.65 24.40
C ARG A 505 -26.27 29.50 24.51
N PHE A 506 -25.09 28.98 24.16
CA PHE A 506 -23.81 29.68 24.37
C PHE A 506 -22.90 29.79 23.12
N ILE A 507 -23.45 29.59 21.92
CA ILE A 507 -22.82 29.93 20.64
C ILE A 507 -23.86 30.73 19.85
N TRP A 508 -23.42 31.71 19.05
CA TRP A 508 -24.17 32.85 18.48
C TRP A 508 -24.36 34.04 19.44
N ILE A 509 -23.29 34.84 19.59
CA ILE A 509 -23.29 36.32 19.71
C ILE A 509 -21.82 36.81 19.55
N VAL A 510 -21.63 38.05 19.06
CA VAL A 510 -20.36 38.70 18.69
C VAL A 510 -19.69 38.21 17.38
N GLU A 511 -20.35 38.48 16.26
CA GLU A 511 -19.67 39.08 15.10
C GLU A 511 -20.41 40.38 14.73
N ASP A 512 -20.09 41.50 15.38
CA ASP A 512 -20.13 42.85 14.78
C ASP A 512 -19.43 43.89 15.69
N ILE A 513 -19.22 45.10 15.17
CA ILE A 513 -18.55 46.27 15.77
C ILE A 513 -17.02 46.13 15.82
N GLY A 514 -16.32 46.98 15.04
CA GLY A 514 -14.86 47.07 15.02
C GLY A 514 -14.31 48.46 15.37
N TRP A 515 -13.28 48.88 14.62
CA TRP A 515 -12.51 50.14 14.72
C TRP A 515 -11.31 50.14 15.70
N ARG A 516 -10.22 50.81 15.30
CA ARG A 516 -8.97 51.04 16.06
C ARG A 516 -8.99 52.49 16.60
N PRO A 517 -8.10 52.92 17.54
CA PRO A 517 -6.80 53.46 17.09
C PRO A 517 -5.60 53.37 18.07
N HIS A 518 -4.40 53.58 17.50
CA HIS A 518 -3.13 54.10 18.04
C HIS A 518 -2.78 54.03 19.55
N GLY A 519 -1.65 53.39 19.87
CA GLY A 519 -0.92 53.55 21.14
C GLY A 519 0.24 54.56 21.08
N ARG A 520 1.13 54.54 22.09
CA ARG A 520 2.46 55.21 22.13
C ARG A 520 3.36 54.58 23.21
N HIS A 521 4.66 54.89 23.18
CA HIS A 521 5.67 54.54 24.19
C HIS A 521 5.39 55.16 25.57
N VAL A 522 5.94 54.56 26.63
CA VAL A 522 7.04 55.13 27.47
C VAL A 522 7.63 53.98 28.33
N SER A 523 8.85 54.15 28.86
CA SER A 523 9.64 53.13 29.54
C SER A 523 10.09 53.54 30.97
N ASP A 524 10.66 52.56 31.67
CA ASP A 524 11.68 52.66 32.74
C ASP A 524 11.31 53.02 34.20
N ALA A 525 12.20 52.54 35.10
CA ALA A 525 12.37 52.76 36.55
C ALA A 525 11.24 52.26 37.50
N GLY A 526 11.53 51.64 38.66
CA GLY A 526 12.80 51.15 39.26
C GLY A 526 12.47 50.13 40.38
N SER A 527 13.29 49.13 40.71
CA SER A 527 14.43 49.20 41.67
C SER A 527 14.13 50.07 42.92
N ALA A 528 14.36 49.65 44.16
CA ALA A 528 15.57 49.07 44.79
C ALA A 528 15.22 48.60 46.24
N THR A 529 16.00 47.90 47.08
CA THR A 529 17.35 47.27 47.11
C THR A 529 17.38 46.29 48.30
N ALA A 530 18.01 45.10 48.24
CA ALA A 530 19.39 44.76 48.74
C ALA A 530 19.63 44.93 50.26
N SER A 531 20.55 44.24 50.95
CA SER A 531 21.71 43.41 50.54
C SER A 531 22.02 42.33 51.63
N SER A 532 23.00 41.41 51.53
CA SER A 532 24.45 41.70 51.55
C SER A 532 25.34 40.45 51.37
N ILE A 533 26.58 40.65 50.85
CA ILE A 533 27.81 39.83 51.08
C ILE A 533 27.86 38.40 50.43
N LYS A 534 28.92 37.94 49.74
CA LYS A 534 30.15 38.58 49.17
C LYS A 534 30.81 37.73 48.05
N ASN A 535 31.75 38.39 47.36
CA ASN A 535 32.87 38.01 46.47
C ASN A 535 33.55 36.62 46.72
N GLY A 536 34.25 35.99 45.76
CA GLY A 536 34.66 36.33 44.37
C GLY A 536 35.68 35.27 43.85
N PRO A 537 36.13 35.25 42.57
CA PRO A 537 36.30 36.40 41.66
C PRO A 537 35.54 36.33 40.31
N ARG A 538 35.73 37.38 39.49
CA ARG A 538 35.28 37.58 38.09
C ARG A 538 36.25 38.58 37.42
N PRO A 539 36.31 38.72 36.08
CA PRO A 539 35.85 37.83 35.00
C PRO A 539 37.05 37.43 34.08
N PRO A 540 36.83 36.95 32.83
CA PRO A 540 36.70 37.89 31.71
C PRO A 540 35.32 37.84 31.05
N ALA A 541 34.83 38.99 30.59
CA ALA A 541 33.64 39.06 29.76
C ALA A 541 34.03 38.73 28.31
N PHE A 542 34.08 37.43 27.97
CA PHE A 542 34.17 37.04 26.58
C PHE A 542 32.81 37.23 25.91
N SER A 543 32.81 38.11 24.92
CA SER A 543 31.71 38.39 24.02
C SER A 543 31.23 37.11 23.32
N GLN A 544 29.90 36.94 23.23
CA GLN A 544 29.26 36.10 22.22
C GLN A 544 29.89 34.70 22.05
N ILE A 545 29.93 33.90 23.12
CA ILE A 545 29.75 32.45 22.90
C ILE A 545 28.39 32.32 22.22
N THR A 546 28.39 31.77 21.01
CA THR A 546 27.27 31.83 20.08
C THR A 546 26.01 31.27 20.74
N LYS A 547 24.93 32.05 20.66
CA LYS A 547 23.58 31.61 21.03
C LYS A 547 23.32 30.32 20.24
N MET A 548 23.27 29.17 20.93
CA MET A 548 23.43 27.86 20.28
C MET A 548 22.46 27.71 19.11
N ASP A 549 22.99 27.28 17.97
CA ASP A 549 22.30 27.38 16.70
C ASP A 549 21.29 26.24 16.47
N VAL A 550 20.62 25.82 17.54
CA VAL A 550 19.50 24.88 17.55
C VAL A 550 18.41 25.37 16.60
N ASP A 551 18.24 26.69 16.48
CA ASP A 551 17.33 27.29 15.52
C ASP A 551 17.75 26.96 14.08
N ASN A 552 19.03 27.06 13.65
CA ASN A 552 19.43 26.55 12.33
C ASN A 552 19.54 25.01 12.23
N TRP A 553 19.83 24.26 13.31
CA TRP A 553 19.75 22.78 13.23
C TRP A 553 18.32 22.35 12.95
N GLN A 554 17.34 22.86 13.71
CA GLN A 554 15.93 22.56 13.49
C GLN A 554 15.43 23.17 12.16
N ALA A 555 15.91 24.35 11.73
CA ALA A 555 15.54 24.90 10.43
C ALA A 555 16.13 24.09 9.26
N ASN A 556 17.36 23.60 9.37
CA ASN A 556 17.96 22.72 8.36
C ASN A 556 17.27 21.34 8.36
N ARG A 557 16.93 20.80 9.54
CA ARG A 557 16.09 19.59 9.67
C ARG A 557 14.72 19.79 9.02
N ILE A 558 14.06 20.94 9.21
CA ILE A 558 12.75 21.26 8.58
C ILE A 558 12.88 21.51 7.06
N ARG A 559 13.95 22.14 6.60
CA ARG A 559 14.23 22.35 5.16
C ARG A 559 14.57 21.05 4.44
N ASN A 560 15.33 20.18 5.10
CA ASN A 560 15.78 18.90 4.57
C ASN A 560 14.77 17.76 4.82
N SER A 561 13.79 17.93 5.72
CA SER A 561 12.67 16.99 5.89
C SER A 561 11.65 17.12 4.75
N ARG A 562 12.12 16.88 3.52
CA ARG A 562 11.28 16.36 2.45
C ARG A 562 11.26 14.84 2.62
N TYR A 563 10.18 14.36 3.26
CA TYR A 563 9.89 12.96 3.53
C TYR A 563 10.78 12.29 4.59
N LEU A 564 10.14 11.60 5.53
CA LEU A 564 10.62 10.28 5.97
C LEU A 564 10.02 9.25 5.00
N GLN A 565 10.62 8.06 4.90
CA GLN A 565 10.33 7.10 3.83
C GLN A 565 9.02 6.30 4.01
N ASP A 566 8.13 6.74 4.91
CA ASP A 566 6.85 6.07 5.23
C ASP A 566 5.61 6.83 4.69
N GLY A 567 5.82 7.82 3.82
CA GLY A 567 4.76 8.69 3.27
C GLY A 567 4.11 9.62 4.30
N ARG A 568 4.45 9.53 5.59
CA ARG A 568 3.85 10.38 6.62
C ARG A 568 4.49 11.76 6.59
N VAL A 569 3.66 12.77 6.40
CA VAL A 569 4.04 14.15 6.73
C VAL A 569 4.35 14.18 8.23
N LYS A 570 5.62 14.38 8.63
CA LYS A 570 5.98 14.69 10.03
C LYS A 570 5.01 15.80 10.48
N PRO A 571 4.14 15.58 11.49
CA PRO A 571 3.07 16.51 11.81
C PRO A 571 3.69 17.87 12.13
N TRP A 572 3.37 18.87 11.31
CA TRP A 572 4.15 20.10 11.21
C TRP A 572 3.98 20.93 12.51
N PRO A 573 5.00 21.15 13.36
CA PRO A 573 6.38 20.64 13.38
C PRO A 573 6.71 19.74 14.62
N TRP A 574 5.74 19.04 15.21
CA TRP A 574 5.79 18.40 16.53
C TRP A 574 6.23 16.91 16.56
N GLY A 575 6.71 16.34 15.46
CA GLY A 575 7.36 15.02 15.44
C GLY A 575 8.87 15.12 15.71
N ILE A 576 9.35 14.55 16.83
CA ILE A 576 10.72 14.77 17.35
C ILE A 576 11.45 13.42 17.46
N GLN A 577 12.60 13.29 16.78
CA GLN A 577 13.47 12.09 16.81
C GLN A 577 14.54 12.20 17.90
N ILE A 578 14.73 11.17 18.72
CA ILE A 578 15.77 11.12 19.77
C ILE A 578 16.53 9.80 19.73
N GLN A 579 17.82 9.86 19.36
CA GLN A 579 18.73 8.74 19.50
C GLN A 579 19.25 8.64 20.94
N ILE A 580 19.15 7.45 21.53
CA ILE A 580 19.78 7.09 22.81
C ILE A 580 21.12 6.39 22.52
N LEU A 581 22.19 6.79 23.20
CA LEU A 581 23.54 6.24 23.08
C LEU A 581 24.10 5.91 24.46
N GLY A 582 24.78 4.78 24.63
CA GLY A 582 25.46 4.47 25.90
C GLY A 582 26.34 3.22 25.84
N ALA A 583 27.20 3.04 26.83
CA ALA A 583 28.03 1.83 26.97
C ALA A 583 27.17 0.56 27.13
N GLU A 584 27.79 -0.62 27.05
CA GLU A 584 27.13 -1.86 27.43
C GLU A 584 26.72 -1.82 28.91
N GLY A 585 25.52 -2.31 29.23
CA GLY A 585 24.99 -2.27 30.59
C GLY A 585 24.57 -0.88 31.11
N SER A 586 24.72 0.20 30.33
CA SER A 586 24.44 1.62 30.69
C SER A 586 22.99 1.98 31.03
N GLY A 587 22.10 0.99 31.26
CA GLY A 587 20.67 1.20 31.47
C GLY A 587 19.89 1.68 30.23
N ARG A 588 20.55 1.87 29.08
CA ARG A 588 19.97 2.47 27.86
C ARG A 588 18.65 1.84 27.39
N HIS A 589 18.53 0.51 27.41
CA HIS A 589 17.30 -0.22 27.06
C HIS A 589 16.22 -0.11 28.14
N SER A 590 16.56 -0.33 29.42
CA SER A 590 15.63 -0.17 30.54
C SER A 590 15.07 1.25 30.63
N MET A 591 15.87 2.26 30.27
CA MET A 591 15.44 3.66 30.15
C MET A 591 14.46 3.86 28.98
N LEU A 592 14.70 3.26 27.81
CA LEU A 592 13.73 3.32 26.70
C LEU A 592 12.42 2.60 27.06
N ASN A 593 12.48 1.40 27.65
CA ASN A 593 11.29 0.71 28.17
C ASN A 593 10.51 1.59 29.15
N ARG A 594 11.18 2.24 30.11
CA ARG A 594 10.52 3.15 31.06
C ARG A 594 9.96 4.41 30.39
N ILE A 595 10.54 4.87 29.29
CA ILE A 595 9.95 5.95 28.47
C ILE A 595 8.72 5.44 27.70
N CYS A 596 8.76 4.29 27.04
CA CYS A 596 7.69 3.88 26.12
C CYS A 596 6.54 3.10 26.80
N LEU A 597 6.84 2.26 27.79
CA LEU A 597 5.89 1.41 28.50
C LEU A 597 5.48 1.95 29.88
N ASP A 598 6.29 2.85 30.46
CA ASP A 598 6.20 3.31 31.86
C ASP A 598 6.36 2.17 32.90
N GLU A 599 7.07 1.10 32.52
CA GLU A 599 7.39 -0.07 33.34
C GLU A 599 8.91 -0.31 33.43
N PHE A 600 9.33 -1.21 34.33
CA PHE A 600 10.71 -1.69 34.44
C PHE A 600 10.76 -3.19 34.17
N VAL A 601 11.56 -3.58 33.18
CA VAL A 601 11.78 -4.99 32.82
C VAL A 601 13.06 -5.47 33.52
N GLU A 602 12.93 -6.45 34.42
CA GLU A 602 14.08 -6.95 35.21
C GLU A 602 14.98 -7.94 34.45
N ASN A 603 14.43 -8.65 33.46
CA ASN A 603 15.15 -9.61 32.62
C ASN A 603 15.11 -9.14 31.16
N TYR A 604 16.28 -8.86 30.58
CA TYR A 604 16.38 -8.43 29.17
C TYR A 604 15.98 -9.57 28.23
N ASP A 605 14.90 -9.38 27.47
CA ASP A 605 14.39 -10.32 26.47
C ASP A 605 14.29 -9.62 25.12
N VAL A 606 15.20 -9.99 24.23
CA VAL A 606 15.33 -9.45 22.87
C VAL A 606 14.09 -9.64 22.00
N THR A 607 13.12 -10.45 22.43
CA THR A 607 11.84 -10.67 21.73
C THR A 607 10.67 -9.83 22.26
N TRP A 608 10.82 -9.15 23.41
CA TRP A 608 9.77 -8.32 24.02
C TRP A 608 10.18 -6.89 24.38
N ASP A 609 11.47 -6.61 24.56
CA ASP A 609 11.96 -5.26 24.91
C ASP A 609 11.78 -4.23 23.77
N CYS A 610 11.56 -2.96 24.12
CA CYS A 610 11.35 -1.88 23.15
C CYS A 610 12.66 -1.52 22.42
N ASN A 611 12.95 -2.22 21.32
CA ASN A 611 14.04 -1.90 20.40
C ASN A 611 13.80 -0.60 19.59
N SER A 612 12.63 0.01 19.71
CA SER A 612 12.31 1.40 19.33
C SER A 612 10.96 1.79 19.99
N GLY A 613 10.52 3.04 19.88
CA GLY A 613 9.17 3.40 20.32
C GLY A 613 8.75 4.84 20.11
N CYS A 614 7.45 5.11 20.26
CA CYS A 614 6.86 6.45 20.18
C CYS A 614 6.06 6.76 21.45
N ARG A 615 6.35 7.89 22.11
CA ARG A 615 5.54 8.44 23.21
C ARG A 615 4.97 9.79 22.81
N GLN A 616 3.65 9.94 22.87
CA GLN A 616 3.03 11.26 22.81
C GLN A 616 3.10 11.92 24.19
N VAL A 617 3.66 13.14 24.28
CA VAL A 617 3.80 13.86 25.55
C VAL A 617 3.37 15.33 25.39
N PRO A 618 2.54 15.86 26.32
CA PRO A 618 2.23 17.28 26.39
C PRO A 618 3.38 18.04 27.07
N ILE A 619 4.18 18.78 26.29
CA ILE A 619 5.37 19.52 26.75
C ILE A 619 5.22 21.00 26.36
N ARG A 620 5.43 21.90 27.32
CA ARG A 620 5.28 23.37 27.15
C ARG A 620 3.96 23.83 26.50
N GLY A 621 2.89 23.04 26.65
CA GLY A 621 1.57 23.31 26.07
C GLY A 621 1.37 22.80 24.62
N GLN A 622 2.36 22.14 24.02
CA GLN A 622 2.23 21.43 22.75
C GLN A 622 2.13 19.92 22.97
N SER A 623 1.35 19.22 22.15
CA SER A 623 1.35 17.75 22.12
C SER A 623 2.34 17.28 21.05
N CYS A 624 3.41 16.62 21.47
CA CYS A 624 4.49 16.18 20.58
C CYS A 624 4.58 14.65 20.55
N ASN A 625 4.80 14.08 19.37
CA ASN A 625 5.12 12.67 19.21
C ASN A 625 6.65 12.54 19.23
N ILE A 626 7.18 11.96 20.30
CA ILE A 626 8.61 11.72 20.47
C ILE A 626 8.91 10.29 20.05
N TRP A 627 9.80 10.14 19.08
CA TRP A 627 10.24 8.87 18.51
C TRP A 627 11.65 8.56 19.00
N PHE A 628 11.86 7.32 19.41
CA PHE A 628 13.13 6.81 19.91
C PHE A 628 13.57 5.62 19.08
N ASP A 629 14.77 5.71 18.52
CA ASP A 629 15.42 4.62 17.81
C ASP A 629 16.07 3.63 18.78
N THR A 630 16.57 2.50 18.28
CA THR A 630 17.25 1.48 19.07
C THR A 630 18.41 2.09 19.87
N PRO A 631 18.47 1.90 21.20
CA PRO A 631 19.54 2.46 22.03
C PRO A 631 20.90 1.83 21.69
N VAL A 632 21.74 2.55 20.96
CA VAL A 632 22.97 2.00 20.36
C VAL A 632 24.09 1.84 21.40
N SER A 633 24.80 0.70 21.33
CA SER A 633 26.03 0.49 22.11
C SER A 633 27.19 1.36 21.63
N LEU A 634 27.86 2.03 22.57
CA LEU A 634 29.16 2.67 22.33
C LEU A 634 30.35 1.67 22.40
N THR A 635 30.10 0.39 22.71
CA THR A 635 31.16 -0.58 23.08
C THR A 635 31.09 -1.95 22.42
N SER A 636 29.91 -2.51 22.18
CA SER A 636 29.79 -3.73 21.37
C SER A 636 29.73 -3.36 19.88
N TYR A 637 30.18 -4.29 19.03
CA TYR A 637 30.28 -4.09 17.58
C TYR A 637 29.06 -4.59 16.80
N GLY A 638 27.98 -4.86 17.52
CA GLY A 638 26.74 -5.37 16.99
C GLY A 638 25.72 -5.61 18.08
N ASP A 639 24.67 -4.81 18.09
CA ASP A 639 23.34 -5.20 18.60
C ASP A 639 22.66 -6.18 17.59
N GLY A 640 23.44 -7.09 16.98
CA GLY A 640 23.05 -8.05 15.92
C GLY A 640 23.97 -8.13 14.70
N TYR A 641 24.61 -7.03 14.29
CA TYR A 641 25.35 -6.91 13.03
C TYR A 641 26.88 -6.99 13.19
N PRO A 642 27.66 -7.50 12.21
CA PRO A 642 29.12 -7.60 12.32
C PRO A 642 29.87 -6.37 11.75
N LEU A 643 29.95 -5.27 12.50
CA LEU A 643 30.61 -4.03 12.04
C LEU A 643 32.04 -3.82 12.59
N GLY A 644 32.93 -3.27 11.79
CA GLY A 644 34.27 -2.84 12.22
C GLY A 644 34.23 -1.56 13.07
N LYS A 645 35.30 -1.30 13.84
CA LYS A 645 35.39 -0.15 14.80
C LYS A 645 35.20 1.24 14.18
N GLN A 646 35.45 1.37 12.87
CA GLN A 646 35.28 2.61 12.12
C GLN A 646 33.88 2.69 11.49
N GLU A 647 33.34 1.56 11.03
CA GLU A 647 32.01 1.44 10.43
C GLU A 647 30.92 1.65 11.49
N HIS A 648 31.06 1.02 12.67
CA HIS A 648 30.15 1.21 13.80
C HIS A 648 30.07 2.67 14.26
N PHE A 649 31.22 3.36 14.32
CA PHE A 649 31.22 4.80 14.60
C PHE A 649 30.59 5.60 13.46
N SER A 650 30.91 5.30 12.20
CA SER A 650 30.28 5.96 11.04
C SER A 650 28.75 5.83 11.08
N TRP A 651 28.24 4.65 11.41
CA TRP A 651 26.81 4.37 11.61
C TRP A 651 26.21 5.20 12.75
N ILE A 652 26.84 5.23 13.94
CA ILE A 652 26.44 6.13 15.04
C ILE A 652 26.39 7.60 14.57
N THR A 653 27.37 8.06 13.79
CA THR A 653 27.36 9.44 13.28
C THR A 653 26.29 9.73 12.23
N ARG A 654 25.69 8.70 11.59
CA ARG A 654 24.50 8.84 10.74
C ARG A 654 23.27 9.10 11.60
N GLY A 655 22.97 8.22 12.57
CA GLY A 655 21.83 8.39 13.49
C GLY A 655 21.86 9.74 14.23
N ILE A 656 23.05 10.24 14.58
CA ILE A 656 23.25 11.58 15.16
C ILE A 656 22.83 12.71 14.21
N ARG A 657 23.08 12.60 12.90
CA ARG A 657 22.67 13.61 11.90
C ARG A 657 21.17 13.58 11.62
N ASP A 658 20.57 12.40 11.74
CA ASP A 658 19.15 12.17 11.51
C ASP A 658 18.28 12.39 12.77
N SER A 659 18.91 12.70 13.91
CA SER A 659 18.27 13.04 15.19
C SER A 659 17.82 14.50 15.29
N ASP A 660 16.77 14.74 16.09
CA ASP A 660 16.33 16.08 16.48
C ASP A 660 16.89 16.51 17.86
N ALA A 661 17.21 15.53 18.73
CA ALA A 661 18.00 15.67 19.96
C ALA A 661 18.72 14.34 20.29
N LEU A 662 19.67 14.35 21.23
CA LEU A 662 20.39 13.16 21.71
C LEU A 662 20.26 12.95 23.22
N ILE A 663 20.26 11.69 23.63
CA ILE A 663 20.43 11.28 25.03
C ILE A 663 21.70 10.41 25.13
N LEU A 664 22.66 10.85 25.93
CA LEU A 664 23.90 10.12 26.21
C LEU A 664 23.87 9.54 27.62
N ALA A 665 23.65 8.24 27.72
CA ALA A 665 23.44 7.50 28.96
C ALA A 665 24.73 6.82 29.45
N TYR A 666 24.97 6.89 30.76
CA TYR A 666 25.95 6.06 31.46
C TYR A 666 25.37 5.50 32.76
N ASP A 667 26.04 4.50 33.33
CA ASP A 667 25.63 3.83 34.57
C ASP A 667 26.32 4.51 35.76
N LEU A 668 25.55 5.03 36.72
CA LEU A 668 26.12 5.63 37.92
C LEU A 668 26.83 4.60 38.82
N SER A 669 26.57 3.30 38.66
CA SER A 669 27.26 2.24 39.40
C SER A 669 28.53 1.70 38.69
N ASP A 670 28.81 2.10 37.45
CA ASP A 670 30.03 1.72 36.71
C ASP A 670 30.80 2.93 36.15
N ALA A 671 31.98 3.19 36.72
CA ALA A 671 32.90 4.24 36.27
C ALA A 671 33.38 4.04 34.81
N ARG A 672 33.45 2.80 34.31
CA ARG A 672 33.91 2.51 32.95
C ARG A 672 32.90 2.99 31.91
N SER A 673 31.60 2.90 32.18
CA SER A 673 30.54 3.44 31.33
C SER A 673 30.69 4.96 31.10
N PHE A 674 31.12 5.71 32.12
CA PHE A 674 31.38 7.14 32.00
C PHE A 674 32.67 7.44 31.21
N GLN A 675 33.72 6.63 31.38
CA GLN A 675 34.94 6.73 30.57
C GLN A 675 34.63 6.52 29.07
N VAL A 676 33.86 5.47 28.73
CA VAL A 676 33.42 5.18 27.36
C VAL A 676 32.69 6.37 26.74
N LEU A 677 31.78 7.00 27.50
CA LEU A 677 31.07 8.20 27.07
C LEU A 677 32.03 9.38 26.82
N CYS A 678 33.02 9.58 27.68
CA CYS A 678 34.03 10.63 27.49
C CYS A 678 34.91 10.39 26.26
N GLU A 679 35.33 9.14 26.01
CA GLU A 679 36.09 8.75 24.81
C GLU A 679 35.26 8.95 23.52
N PHE A 680 33.98 8.62 23.55
CA PHE A 680 33.05 8.84 22.44
C PHE A 680 32.87 10.33 22.12
N CYS A 681 32.62 11.17 23.13
CA CYS A 681 32.50 12.63 22.94
C CYS A 681 33.82 13.24 22.42
N ALA A 682 34.98 12.81 22.94
CA ALA A 682 36.28 13.25 22.44
C ALA A 682 36.51 12.86 20.97
N ARG A 683 36.07 11.66 20.56
CA ARG A 683 36.13 11.22 19.15
C ARG A 683 35.19 12.03 18.26
N CYS A 684 33.97 12.34 18.72
CA CYS A 684 33.04 13.21 18.00
C CYS A 684 33.61 14.63 17.78
N GLU A 685 34.28 15.19 18.79
CA GLU A 685 34.95 16.49 18.74
C GLU A 685 36.14 16.49 17.75
N LEU A 686 36.88 15.38 17.64
CA LEU A 686 37.95 15.19 16.65
C LEU A 686 37.44 14.99 15.21
N GLU A 687 36.31 14.29 15.01
CA GLU A 687 35.76 13.97 13.69
C GLU A 687 34.68 14.96 13.21
N GLY A 688 34.50 16.10 13.90
CA GLY A 688 33.57 17.17 13.50
C GLY A 688 32.09 16.81 13.58
N VAL A 689 31.74 15.87 14.45
CA VAL A 689 30.37 15.35 14.66
C VAL A 689 29.60 16.28 15.62
N GLY A 690 28.27 16.29 15.54
CA GLY A 690 27.36 17.13 16.33
C GLY A 690 27.31 16.89 17.86
N VAL A 691 28.38 16.37 18.46
CA VAL A 691 28.55 16.14 19.90
C VAL A 691 29.87 16.77 20.35
N ALA A 692 29.94 18.10 20.33
CA ALA A 692 31.15 18.87 20.63
C ALA A 692 30.79 20.24 21.24
N PRO A 693 31.74 20.97 21.88
CA PRO A 693 31.44 22.25 22.51
C PRO A 693 30.90 23.28 21.50
N GLY A 694 29.65 23.72 21.71
CA GLY A 694 28.97 24.70 20.84
C GLY A 694 28.26 24.12 19.62
N THR A 695 28.06 22.79 19.53
CA THR A 695 27.24 22.19 18.48
C THR A 695 25.76 22.58 18.59
N SER A 696 25.05 22.51 17.46
CA SER A 696 23.67 22.97 17.32
C SER A 696 22.60 21.88 17.54
N LEU A 697 23.01 20.63 17.73
CA LEU A 697 22.14 19.51 18.10
C LEU A 697 21.96 19.48 19.64
N PRO A 698 20.73 19.55 20.19
CA PRO A 698 20.50 19.41 21.62
C PRO A 698 20.96 18.04 22.14
N CYS A 699 21.68 18.03 23.26
CA CYS A 699 22.28 16.84 23.85
C CYS A 699 22.03 16.83 25.37
N LEU A 700 21.42 15.77 25.88
CA LEU A 700 21.20 15.51 27.31
C LEU A 700 22.17 14.44 27.80
N ILE A 701 22.88 14.69 28.90
CA ILE A 701 23.65 13.65 29.59
C ILE A 701 22.75 13.03 30.67
N VAL A 702 22.70 11.70 30.74
CA VAL A 702 21.87 10.97 31.72
C VAL A 702 22.71 9.99 32.53
N GLY A 703 22.72 10.17 33.85
CA GLY A 703 23.23 9.17 34.81
C GLY A 703 22.13 8.21 35.21
N THR A 704 22.19 6.96 34.75
CA THR A 704 21.18 5.93 35.03
C THR A 704 21.47 5.16 36.33
N LYS A 705 20.48 4.37 36.78
CA LYS A 705 20.52 3.49 37.95
C LYS A 705 20.74 4.21 39.28
N THR A 706 20.02 5.33 39.50
CA THR A 706 20.05 6.05 40.79
C THR A 706 19.54 5.23 41.98
N ASP A 707 18.82 4.13 41.73
CA ASP A 707 18.39 3.15 42.72
C ASP A 707 19.54 2.30 43.30
N LEU A 708 20.68 2.22 42.61
CA LEU A 708 21.83 1.43 43.05
C LEU A 708 22.78 2.20 43.98
N PRO A 709 23.40 1.53 44.96
CA PRO A 709 24.42 2.11 45.82
C PRO A 709 25.73 2.39 45.05
N ASN A 710 26.56 3.28 45.61
CA ASN A 710 27.88 3.67 45.08
C ASN A 710 27.86 4.48 43.77
N GLN A 711 26.93 5.44 43.64
CA GLN A 711 26.89 6.37 42.51
C GLN A 711 28.23 7.14 42.32
N VAL A 712 28.83 7.03 41.14
CA VAL A 712 30.06 7.72 40.73
C VAL A 712 29.82 8.74 39.61
N HIS A 713 30.78 9.66 39.42
CA HIS A 713 30.81 10.64 38.33
C HIS A 713 29.57 11.54 38.14
N VAL A 714 28.69 11.70 39.15
CA VAL A 714 27.54 12.62 39.10
C VAL A 714 27.96 14.06 38.77
N GLU A 715 28.94 14.59 39.51
CA GLU A 715 29.52 15.92 39.29
C GLU A 715 30.29 16.02 37.95
N ASP A 716 30.89 14.92 37.48
CA ASP A 716 31.63 14.92 36.20
C ASP A 716 30.69 14.82 34.98
N GLY A 717 29.56 14.13 35.11
CA GLY A 717 28.46 14.15 34.13
C GLY A 717 27.86 15.54 33.95
N TRP A 718 27.66 16.26 35.06
CA TRP A 718 27.25 17.67 35.03
C TRP A 718 28.29 18.56 34.33
N ARG A 719 29.59 18.36 34.60
CA ARG A 719 30.67 19.08 33.91
C ARG A 719 30.73 18.76 32.42
N LEU A 720 30.50 17.51 32.01
CA LEU A 720 30.46 17.09 30.61
C LEU A 720 29.29 17.71 29.87
N ALA A 721 28.07 17.65 30.44
CA ALA A 721 26.88 18.30 29.89
C ALA A 721 27.15 19.80 29.63
N LYS A 722 27.66 20.49 30.65
CA LYS A 722 28.01 21.90 30.59
C LYS A 722 29.11 22.23 29.58
N ARG A 723 30.03 21.29 29.29
CA ARG A 723 31.04 21.42 28.23
C ARG A 723 30.42 21.36 26.83
N LEU A 724 29.40 20.54 26.65
CA LEU A 724 28.67 20.37 25.39
C LEU A 724 27.55 21.43 25.18
N GLY A 725 27.23 22.22 26.20
CA GLY A 725 26.12 23.17 26.17
C GLY A 725 24.74 22.55 26.49
N GLY A 726 24.74 21.31 26.98
CA GLY A 726 23.54 20.57 27.38
C GLY A 726 23.31 20.55 28.88
N ASN A 727 22.22 19.89 29.29
CA ASN A 727 21.87 19.66 30.69
C ASN A 727 22.20 18.22 31.14
N PHE A 728 22.09 17.98 32.44
CA PHE A 728 22.40 16.70 33.08
C PHE A 728 21.26 16.30 34.01
N VAL A 729 20.74 15.08 33.82
CA VAL A 729 19.68 14.49 34.65
C VAL A 729 20.18 13.14 35.18
N VAL A 730 19.69 12.72 36.35
CA VAL A 730 19.93 11.38 36.90
C VAL A 730 18.60 10.65 37.11
N CYS A 731 18.54 9.37 36.76
CA CYS A 731 17.29 8.62 36.73
C CYS A 731 17.44 7.15 37.15
N SER A 732 16.33 6.56 37.61
CA SER A 732 16.18 5.12 37.87
C SER A 732 15.02 4.59 37.04
N ALA A 733 15.30 3.67 36.14
CA ALA A 733 14.26 3.01 35.36
C ALA A 733 13.36 2.14 36.25
N LYS A 734 13.86 1.70 37.42
CA LYS A 734 13.19 0.79 38.34
C LYS A 734 12.09 1.44 39.17
N ASP A 735 12.28 2.69 39.58
CA ASP A 735 11.31 3.46 40.38
C ASP A 735 10.68 4.66 39.62
N GLY A 736 11.21 5.00 38.43
CA GLY A 736 10.73 6.10 37.59
C GLY A 736 11.28 7.48 37.96
N TYR A 737 12.19 7.58 38.94
CA TYR A 737 12.83 8.83 39.33
C TYR A 737 13.57 9.48 38.16
N GLY A 738 13.47 10.81 38.03
CA GLY A 738 14.13 11.62 37.00
C GLY A 738 13.44 11.64 35.62
N PHE A 739 12.55 10.71 35.30
CA PHE A 739 11.97 10.60 33.94
C PHE A 739 11.16 11.83 33.47
N PRO A 740 10.36 12.53 34.30
CA PRO A 740 9.69 13.75 33.87
C PRO A 740 10.66 14.89 33.52
N GLU A 741 11.78 14.99 34.24
CA GLU A 741 12.83 16.00 34.01
C GLU A 741 13.66 15.65 32.76
N LEU A 742 14.02 14.38 32.60
CA LEU A 742 14.68 13.83 31.41
C LEU A 742 13.91 14.17 30.12
N ILE A 743 12.59 14.01 30.13
CA ILE A 743 11.73 14.28 28.97
C ILE A 743 11.56 15.79 28.70
N GLU A 744 11.41 16.63 29.73
CA GLU A 744 11.37 18.09 29.53
C GLU A 744 12.71 18.62 29.00
N GLU A 745 13.85 18.14 29.52
CA GLU A 745 15.18 18.62 29.14
C GLU A 745 15.68 18.09 27.78
N ALA A 746 15.30 16.86 27.39
CA ALA A 746 15.63 16.35 26.05
C ALA A 746 14.80 17.02 24.93
N VAL A 747 13.54 17.39 25.21
CA VAL A 747 12.56 17.78 24.19
C VAL A 747 12.27 19.29 24.18
N GLY A 748 12.28 19.93 25.36
CA GLY A 748 11.99 21.35 25.55
C GLY A 748 12.79 22.30 24.63
N PRO A 749 14.12 22.12 24.47
CA PRO A 749 14.93 22.92 23.55
C PRO A 749 14.50 22.81 22.08
N VAL A 750 14.08 21.61 21.64
CA VAL A 750 13.59 21.36 20.28
C VAL A 750 12.25 22.06 20.05
N ILE A 751 11.32 21.94 20.99
CA ILE A 751 10.01 22.61 20.94
C ILE A 751 10.19 24.14 20.92
N GLU A 752 11.09 24.67 21.75
CA GLU A 752 11.34 26.12 21.82
C GLU A 752 11.92 26.68 20.51
N ALA A 753 12.92 26.00 19.94
CA ALA A 753 13.51 26.37 18.65
C ALA A 753 12.48 26.32 17.52
N ARG A 754 11.72 25.23 17.41
CA ARG A 754 10.65 25.09 16.39
C ARG A 754 9.56 26.15 16.58
N THR A 755 9.18 26.47 17.81
CA THR A 755 8.20 27.54 18.11
C THR A 755 8.69 28.91 17.62
N ARG A 756 9.99 29.23 17.78
CA ARG A 756 10.57 30.47 17.22
C ARG A 756 10.51 30.50 15.70
N LEU A 757 11.01 29.46 15.05
CA LEU A 757 11.05 29.34 13.58
C LEU A 757 9.65 29.48 12.95
N MET A 758 8.65 28.87 13.57
CA MET A 758 7.25 28.95 13.13
C MET A 758 6.74 30.40 13.18
N ARG A 759 6.97 31.10 14.30
CA ARG A 759 6.55 32.51 14.43
C ARG A 759 7.25 33.43 13.43
N GLU A 760 8.54 33.23 13.19
CA GLU A 760 9.31 33.99 12.20
C GLU A 760 8.85 33.69 10.76
N SER A 761 8.43 32.45 10.49
CA SER A 761 7.80 32.05 9.23
C SER A 761 6.39 32.66 9.05
N GLU A 762 5.59 32.76 10.12
CA GLU A 762 4.28 33.44 10.08
C GLU A 762 4.43 34.96 9.91
N GLU A 763 5.43 35.57 10.57
CA GLU A 763 5.74 36.99 10.42
C GLU A 763 6.19 37.33 9.00
N THR A 764 7.05 36.52 8.38
CA THR A 764 7.51 36.70 6.98
C THR A 764 6.46 36.33 5.94
N LEU A 765 5.67 35.26 6.14
CA LEU A 765 4.52 34.96 5.27
C LEU A 765 3.46 36.07 5.36
N GLY A 766 3.20 36.57 6.56
CA GLY A 766 2.35 37.74 6.80
C GLY A 766 2.89 39.01 6.13
N GLU A 767 4.21 39.21 6.10
CA GLU A 767 4.86 40.32 5.39
C GLU A 767 4.69 40.19 3.87
N ALA A 768 4.92 38.99 3.31
CA ALA A 768 4.72 38.71 1.90
C ALA A 768 3.26 38.92 1.49
N ILE A 769 2.30 38.46 2.30
CA ILE A 769 0.87 38.67 2.10
C ILE A 769 0.51 40.17 2.20
N ARG A 770 1.05 40.90 3.19
CA ARG A 770 0.90 42.37 3.28
C ARG A 770 1.44 43.06 2.03
N HIS A 771 2.58 42.62 1.50
CA HIS A 771 3.18 43.19 0.29
C HIS A 771 2.35 42.88 -0.97
N LEU A 772 1.82 41.65 -1.08
CA LEU A 772 0.95 41.23 -2.18
C LEU A 772 -0.37 42.03 -2.18
N MET A 773 -1.02 42.19 -1.01
CA MET A 773 -2.20 43.04 -0.87
C MET A 773 -1.89 44.49 -1.27
N ALA A 774 -0.76 45.05 -0.82
CA ALA A 774 -0.36 46.42 -1.19
C ALA A 774 -0.21 46.60 -2.70
N GLN A 775 0.35 45.61 -3.42
CA GLN A 775 0.47 45.63 -4.88
C GLN A 775 -0.90 45.62 -5.60
N THR A 776 -1.93 44.96 -5.05
CA THR A 776 -3.28 44.97 -5.66
C THR A 776 -4.01 46.32 -5.59
N THR A 777 -3.49 47.30 -4.85
CA THR A 777 -4.19 48.58 -4.58
C THR A 777 -4.07 49.66 -5.67
N VAL A 778 -3.49 49.37 -6.85
CA VAL A 778 -3.25 50.39 -7.91
C VAL A 778 -4.04 50.16 -9.20
N ARG A 779 -5.27 50.70 -9.21
CA ARG A 779 -6.05 51.22 -10.37
C ARG A 779 -5.92 50.52 -11.74
N ARG A 780 -6.98 49.79 -12.12
CA ARG A 780 -7.67 50.02 -13.42
C ARG A 780 -9.20 50.13 -13.21
N PRO A 781 -9.86 51.23 -13.64
CA PRO A 781 -11.29 51.40 -13.47
C PRO A 781 -12.12 50.83 -14.64
N SER A 782 -13.45 50.87 -14.48
CA SER A 782 -14.49 50.62 -15.50
C SER A 782 -14.77 49.18 -15.98
N LEU A 783 -15.48 48.42 -15.14
CA LEU A 783 -16.49 47.45 -15.64
C LEU A 783 -17.80 47.42 -14.80
N ARG A 784 -17.95 48.32 -13.82
CA ARG A 784 -19.12 48.41 -12.92
C ARG A 784 -20.34 49.10 -13.57
N LYS A 785 -20.78 48.63 -14.75
CA LYS A 785 -21.95 49.22 -15.46
C LYS A 785 -22.74 48.25 -16.35
N LYS A 786 -23.17 47.10 -15.82
CA LYS A 786 -24.20 46.26 -16.50
C LYS A 786 -25.10 45.36 -15.63
N LEU A 787 -25.11 45.51 -14.29
CA LEU A 787 -26.02 44.77 -13.38
C LEU A 787 -26.85 45.68 -12.48
N SER A 788 -27.71 46.50 -13.10
CA SER A 788 -28.82 47.17 -12.42
C SER A 788 -29.94 47.56 -13.39
N ILE A 789 -30.85 46.64 -13.69
CA ILE A 789 -32.20 46.91 -14.22
C ILE A 789 -33.08 45.65 -14.10
N ARG A 790 -34.37 45.83 -13.74
CA ARG A 790 -35.46 44.82 -13.72
C ARG A 790 -35.28 43.57 -12.84
N ARG A 791 -35.54 43.74 -11.54
CA ARG A 791 -36.57 42.91 -10.86
C ARG A 791 -37.93 43.59 -11.04
N ARG A 792 -38.95 42.84 -11.48
CA ARG A 792 -40.42 42.96 -11.21
C ARG A 792 -41.11 41.91 -12.09
N GLY A 793 -41.74 40.92 -11.46
CA GLY A 793 -42.21 39.70 -12.14
C GLY A 793 -43.69 39.68 -12.49
N ARG A 794 -44.20 38.48 -12.78
CA ARG A 794 -45.61 38.06 -12.61
C ARG A 794 -45.70 36.52 -12.54
N GLU A 795 -46.90 36.05 -12.20
CA GLU A 795 -47.26 34.68 -11.83
C GLU A 795 -47.50 33.72 -13.03
N PRO A 796 -47.65 32.40 -12.81
CA PRO A 796 -47.65 31.38 -13.85
C PRO A 796 -49.04 31.10 -14.46
N GLU A 797 -49.07 30.45 -15.63
CA GLU A 797 -50.30 29.88 -16.20
C GLU A 797 -50.03 28.58 -16.98
N LEU A 798 -51.03 27.70 -17.05
CA LEU A 798 -50.95 26.39 -17.74
C LEU A 798 -51.48 26.48 -19.19
N ARG A 799 -50.94 25.64 -20.09
CA ARG A 799 -51.74 24.87 -21.10
C ARG A 799 -50.91 23.77 -21.79
N ARG A 800 -51.52 22.58 -21.92
CA ARG A 800 -51.25 21.53 -22.94
C ARG A 800 -52.35 21.65 -24.03
N PRO A 801 -52.48 20.77 -25.07
CA PRO A 801 -51.60 19.73 -25.64
C PRO A 801 -51.42 19.92 -27.18
N VAL A 802 -51.38 18.81 -27.96
CA VAL A 802 -51.35 18.64 -29.45
C VAL A 802 -49.95 18.26 -30.01
N THR A 803 -49.71 17.23 -30.83
CA THR A 803 -50.09 15.80 -30.99
C THR A 803 -49.63 15.36 -32.40
N ARG A 804 -48.93 14.20 -32.53
CA ARG A 804 -48.63 13.45 -33.80
C ARG A 804 -47.68 14.14 -34.81
N ALA A 805 -46.88 13.43 -35.63
CA ALA A 805 -46.48 12.00 -35.66
C ALA A 805 -45.19 11.76 -36.49
N ARG A 806 -44.63 10.54 -36.35
CA ARG A 806 -43.66 9.79 -37.20
C ARG A 806 -43.03 10.51 -38.43
N CYS A 807 -41.70 10.45 -38.57
CA CYS A 807 -41.04 9.44 -39.42
C CYS A 807 -39.48 9.46 -39.39
N THR A 808 -38.93 8.32 -39.83
CA THR A 808 -37.53 7.91 -40.07
C THR A 808 -36.59 8.90 -40.76
N GLY A 809 -35.29 8.83 -40.45
CA GLY A 809 -34.21 9.42 -41.27
C GLY A 809 -32.79 9.02 -40.83
N ALA A 810 -32.08 8.24 -41.65
CA ALA A 810 -30.67 7.86 -41.48
C ALA A 810 -29.75 8.73 -42.39
N PRO A 811 -28.41 8.75 -42.22
CA PRO A 811 -27.56 9.84 -42.73
C PRO A 811 -27.14 9.70 -44.22
N PRO A 812 -26.78 10.80 -44.89
CA PRO A 812 -26.35 10.81 -46.29
C PRO A 812 -24.85 10.47 -46.48
N ARG A 813 -24.54 9.66 -47.50
CA ARG A 813 -23.19 9.46 -48.07
C ARG A 813 -22.95 10.36 -49.28
N TRP A 814 -21.73 10.87 -49.46
CA TRP A 814 -21.14 11.34 -50.73
C TRP A 814 -19.63 11.01 -50.72
N THR A 815 -19.17 9.86 -51.21
CA THR A 815 -18.82 9.50 -52.62
C THR A 815 -17.61 10.22 -53.22
N MET A 816 -16.54 9.47 -53.50
CA MET A 816 -15.45 9.87 -54.42
C MET A 816 -15.75 9.47 -55.88
N ARG A 817 -15.12 10.17 -56.84
CA ARG A 817 -14.72 9.64 -58.16
C ARG A 817 -13.25 10.02 -58.40
N ARG A 818 -12.28 9.19 -58.82
CA ARG A 818 -12.13 8.19 -59.92
C ARG A 818 -11.88 8.78 -61.32
N LEU A 819 -10.64 8.60 -61.80
CA LEU A 819 -10.12 8.40 -63.17
C LEU A 819 -8.78 7.63 -62.97
N ILE A 820 -8.42 6.43 -63.51
CA ILE A 820 -8.53 5.78 -64.85
C ILE A 820 -7.37 6.22 -65.78
N SER A 821 -6.54 5.38 -66.45
CA SER A 821 -6.16 3.94 -66.33
C SER A 821 -4.74 3.65 -66.98
N PRO A 822 -4.46 2.68 -67.90
CA PRO A 822 -3.61 1.48 -67.62
C PRO A 822 -2.29 1.26 -68.46
N PRO A 823 -1.43 0.27 -68.12
CA PRO A 823 -0.20 -0.21 -68.84
C PRO A 823 -0.51 -1.34 -69.90
N PRO A 824 0.39 -2.23 -70.45
CA PRO A 824 1.82 -2.60 -70.20
C PRO A 824 2.72 -2.95 -71.46
N TRP A 825 3.73 -3.86 -71.31
CA TRP A 825 4.56 -4.68 -72.27
C TRP A 825 6.07 -4.36 -72.47
N VAL A 826 6.93 -5.39 -72.32
CA VAL A 826 8.07 -5.86 -73.19
C VAL A 826 8.60 -7.24 -72.65
N ILE A 827 9.36 -8.00 -73.46
CA ILE A 827 9.62 -9.47 -73.39
C ILE A 827 11.00 -9.84 -72.76
N PRO A 828 11.17 -11.02 -72.10
CA PRO A 828 12.41 -11.46 -71.41
C PRO A 828 13.41 -12.31 -72.25
N ARG A 829 14.51 -12.75 -71.61
CA ARG A 829 15.44 -13.83 -72.08
C ARG A 829 15.93 -14.68 -70.88
N GLY A 830 15.99 -16.02 -71.06
CA GLY A 830 16.63 -16.99 -70.13
C GLY A 830 18.06 -17.38 -70.60
N PRO A 831 18.55 -18.63 -70.41
CA PRO A 831 17.89 -19.86 -69.90
C PRO A 831 18.67 -20.57 -68.74
N ASN A 832 18.09 -21.48 -67.95
CA ASN A 832 18.04 -22.97 -68.06
C ASN A 832 17.58 -23.50 -66.66
N SER A 833 17.04 -24.71 -66.42
CA SER A 833 16.60 -25.84 -67.26
C SER A 833 15.82 -26.87 -66.40
N ASP A 834 14.76 -27.48 -66.95
CA ASP A 834 14.19 -28.83 -66.67
C ASP A 834 13.61 -29.14 -65.24
N SER A 835 12.54 -29.94 -65.03
CA SER A 835 11.67 -30.75 -65.91
C SER A 835 10.25 -31.02 -65.32
N ASP A 836 9.23 -31.06 -66.20
CA ASP A 836 8.02 -31.94 -66.27
C ASP A 836 7.02 -32.05 -65.09
N GLU A 837 5.75 -31.60 -65.26
CA GLU A 837 4.51 -32.35 -65.64
C GLU A 837 3.87 -33.15 -64.47
N SER A 838 2.60 -33.03 -64.07
CA SER A 838 1.29 -32.77 -64.73
C SER A 838 0.22 -32.50 -63.62
N GLU A 839 -1.09 -32.23 -63.79
CA GLU A 839 -2.03 -32.12 -64.93
C GLU A 839 -3.13 -31.05 -64.63
N ILE A 840 -4.17 -30.88 -65.47
CA ILE A 840 -5.07 -29.70 -65.50
C ILE A 840 -6.57 -30.08 -65.52
N THR A 841 -7.45 -29.36 -64.78
CA THR A 841 -8.82 -29.02 -65.24
C THR A 841 -9.53 -27.87 -64.48
N LEU A 842 -9.90 -26.81 -65.22
CA LEU A 842 -11.22 -26.14 -65.34
C LEU A 842 -12.10 -25.86 -64.08
N VAL A 843 -12.39 -24.61 -63.65
CA VAL A 843 -13.10 -23.43 -64.27
C VAL A 843 -14.61 -23.34 -63.92
N GLU A 844 -14.96 -22.31 -63.12
CA GLU A 844 -16.16 -21.41 -63.02
C GLU A 844 -17.58 -21.84 -63.48
N PRO A 845 -18.72 -21.22 -63.00
CA PRO A 845 -18.85 -19.91 -62.31
C PRO A 845 -19.83 -19.81 -61.10
N CYS A 846 -19.93 -18.60 -60.54
CA CYS A 846 -21.01 -18.04 -59.68
C CYS A 846 -22.33 -17.82 -60.54
N PRO A 847 -23.51 -17.25 -60.08
CA PRO A 847 -23.74 -16.35 -58.94
C PRO A 847 -25.16 -16.30 -58.23
N LEU A 848 -25.31 -15.48 -57.16
CA LEU A 848 -26.55 -14.78 -56.66
C LEU A 848 -27.77 -15.67 -56.19
N GLU A 849 -28.73 -15.28 -55.33
CA GLU A 849 -29.03 -14.03 -54.57
C GLU A 849 -29.92 -14.27 -53.30
N TYR A 850 -30.21 -13.19 -52.55
CA TYR A 850 -31.09 -13.02 -51.36
C TYR A 850 -32.20 -14.07 -51.05
N GLN A 851 -32.33 -14.46 -49.76
CA GLN A 851 -33.38 -13.91 -48.86
C GLN A 851 -33.29 -14.38 -47.38
N LEU A 852 -33.18 -13.43 -46.46
CA LEU A 852 -33.82 -13.44 -45.12
C LEU A 852 -35.31 -13.02 -45.33
N PRO A 853 -36.32 -13.34 -44.46
CA PRO A 853 -36.26 -12.97 -43.03
C PRO A 853 -37.17 -13.69 -41.99
N VAL A 854 -37.04 -13.21 -40.74
CA VAL A 854 -37.94 -13.29 -39.56
C VAL A 854 -37.94 -14.55 -38.69
N ASP A 855 -37.85 -14.24 -37.40
CA ASP A 855 -38.05 -15.04 -36.18
C ASP A 855 -39.33 -15.91 -36.17
N LEU A 856 -39.37 -16.89 -35.26
CA LEU A 856 -40.30 -16.91 -34.11
C LEU A 856 -40.15 -18.19 -33.26
N VAL A 857 -40.06 -18.01 -31.93
CA VAL A 857 -40.68 -18.85 -30.87
C VAL A 857 -40.16 -20.30 -30.69
N GLU A 858 -39.48 -20.55 -29.58
CA GLU A 858 -39.47 -21.87 -28.91
C GLU A 858 -40.90 -22.27 -28.49
N PRO A 859 -41.22 -23.57 -28.46
CA PRO A 859 -41.34 -24.16 -27.13
C PRO A 859 -40.85 -25.62 -26.99
N ALA A 860 -40.11 -25.84 -25.90
CA ALA A 860 -40.19 -26.98 -24.97
C ALA A 860 -40.45 -28.42 -25.48
N ALA A 861 -39.47 -29.29 -25.16
CA ALA A 861 -39.60 -30.68 -24.73
C ALA A 861 -40.27 -31.73 -25.67
N THR A 862 -39.51 -32.79 -26.01
CA THR A 862 -39.63 -34.09 -25.30
C THR A 862 -38.53 -35.08 -25.69
N ASP A 863 -37.82 -35.59 -24.68
CA ASP A 863 -37.46 -37.00 -24.43
C ASP A 863 -36.87 -37.98 -25.49
N TRP A 864 -35.92 -38.80 -24.99
CA TRP A 864 -35.47 -40.15 -25.45
C TRP A 864 -34.49 -40.29 -26.64
N ALA A 865 -33.18 -40.38 -26.31
CA ALA A 865 -32.31 -41.58 -26.36
C ALA A 865 -32.50 -42.70 -27.45
N PRO A 866 -31.46 -43.51 -27.81
CA PRO A 866 -29.99 -43.36 -27.62
C PRO A 866 -29.05 -43.89 -28.77
N LYS A 867 -27.75 -43.55 -28.67
CA LYS A 867 -26.54 -44.29 -29.14
C LYS A 867 -26.22 -44.42 -30.64
N PHE A 868 -24.92 -44.67 -30.87
CA PHE A 868 -24.20 -44.99 -32.13
C PHE A 868 -23.99 -43.80 -33.09
N THR A 869 -22.77 -43.53 -33.58
CA THR A 869 -21.42 -44.11 -33.31
C THR A 869 -20.41 -43.00 -33.15
#